data_AF-L5L001-F1
#
_entry.id   AF-L5L001-F1
#
_cell.length_a   1.000
_cell.length_b   1.000
_cell.length_c   1.000
_cell.angle_alpha   90.00
_cell.angle_beta   90.00
_cell.angle_gamma   90.00
#
_symmetry.space_group_name_H-M   'P 1'
#
loop_
_entity.id
_entity.type
_entity.pdbx_description
1 polymer ?
#
loop_
_entity_poly.entity_id
_entity_poly.type
_entity_poly.pdbx_seq_one_letter_code
_entity_poly.pdbx_strand_id
1 'polypeptide(L)'
;MLESNFAERSDTSEEKVSGATVIAQALKTQNVEFMFGIVGIPVFEIAFAAQRLGIRYIGMRNEQAACYAASAVGYLTGRPGVCLVVSGPGLVHALGGMANANMNCWPLIVIGGSSERSQETMGAFQEFPQVEACRLYSKFSARPSSVEAIPTIIEKAVRSSIYGRPGACYVDIPADFVNLQVNVNSVKYVECCMPPPVSMAETSAVQLAASVIRNAKQPLLIIGKGAAYAHAEEGIRKLVEQCKLPFLPTPMGKGVIPDNHPNCVRAARSRALQFADVIVLFGARLNWILHFGLPPRYRPDVKFIQIDICAEELGNNVRPSVTLLGDINAVTKQLLEQFDKTPWQYPPESQWWKTLREKMKSNEAASKELASKKSPLMNYYTVFFCVQEQLPRDCIVVSEGANTMDIGRTVLENYLPRHRLDAGTFGTMGVGLGFAIAAAIVVKDRHLGQRVICVEGDSAFGFSGMEVETICRYNLPIVLLVVNNNGIYQGLDADTWNEMLNVGDTTVVAPPSCFLPNLHYEQIMTAFGGKGYFVQTPEELQESLKQSLADTTKPSLINIMIETQATRKAQGRPGPPGVPGMPGPIGWPGPEGPRGFPGFPGMLGQKGEMGPKGEPGIAGHRGPTGRPGKRGKQGQKGDSGVMGPPGKPGPSGQPGRPGPPGPPGSPSAGQFVMGPKGERGFPGPPGRCLCGTPMNVNNPSYGESVYGPSSPRVPAIFVVNNQEELERLNTQNAIAFRRDQRSLYFKDSLGWLPIQNLLSEPRIQIVSYRCTARPPTALAQTPCQLQSFRQRERNAFPTQEEARGCPLDLEPLSPVSMTALPGTLSLVTMVYFFDQLTPFYPVDYTVDYRGSCGDGVLQPGEECDDGNNDVGDDCIGCHRAYCGDGHRHKGVEDCDGSDFGHLTCETYLPGSYGDLQCTPYCYIDSTPCRYFT
;
A
#
# COMPACT_ATOMS: atom_id res chain seq x y z
N MET A 1 37.58 -75.78 -8.54
CA MET A 1 38.12 -74.90 -7.48
C MET A 1 38.29 -73.55 -8.15
N LEU A 2 37.42 -72.57 -7.92
CA LEU A 2 37.32 -71.74 -6.71
C LEU A 2 38.65 -71.05 -6.38
N GLU A 3 38.81 -69.83 -6.89
CA GLU A 3 39.49 -68.74 -6.21
C GLU A 3 38.83 -67.41 -6.61
N SER A 4 38.91 -66.41 -5.73
CA SER A 4 37.88 -65.39 -5.57
C SER A 4 38.06 -64.14 -6.42
N ASN A 5 37.09 -63.85 -7.29
CA ASN A 5 36.79 -62.48 -7.69
C ASN A 5 35.97 -61.81 -6.57
N PHE A 6 36.67 -61.23 -5.59
CA PHE A 6 36.03 -60.22 -4.74
C PHE A 6 35.74 -59.00 -5.62
N ALA A 7 34.46 -58.71 -5.82
CA ALA A 7 34.07 -57.51 -6.53
C ALA A 7 34.47 -56.29 -5.71
N GLU A 8 35.39 -55.47 -6.24
CA GLU A 8 35.45 -54.06 -5.89
C GLU A 8 34.10 -53.45 -6.29
N ARG A 9 33.19 -53.34 -5.32
CA ARG A 9 32.12 -52.34 -5.40
C ARG A 9 32.83 -51.00 -5.49
N SER A 10 32.86 -50.42 -6.68
CA SER A 10 33.14 -49.00 -6.84
C SER A 10 32.12 -48.26 -5.99
N ASP A 11 32.59 -47.66 -4.90
CA ASP A 11 31.79 -46.78 -4.06
C ASP A 11 31.44 -45.57 -4.93
N THR A 12 30.27 -45.62 -5.58
CA THR A 12 29.70 -44.46 -6.25
C THR A 12 29.28 -43.50 -5.16
N SER A 13 30.22 -42.66 -4.71
CA SER A 13 29.95 -41.56 -3.80
C SER A 13 28.80 -40.75 -4.40
N GLU A 14 27.61 -40.87 -3.81
CA GLU A 14 26.41 -40.23 -4.34
C GLU A 14 26.67 -38.73 -4.47
N GLU A 15 26.66 -38.22 -5.70
CA GLU A 15 26.96 -36.82 -5.98
C GLU A 15 25.92 -35.95 -5.25
N LYS A 16 26.40 -34.96 -4.48
CA LYS A 16 25.56 -34.12 -3.63
C LYS A 16 25.50 -32.69 -4.15
N VAL A 17 24.32 -32.10 -4.08
CA VAL A 17 24.04 -30.72 -4.47
C VAL A 17 23.39 -29.96 -3.31
N SER A 18 23.79 -28.69 -3.10
CA SER A 18 23.18 -27.83 -2.10
C SER A 18 21.86 -27.22 -2.58
N GLY A 19 20.92 -26.96 -1.66
CA GLY A 19 19.66 -26.30 -2.01
C GLY A 19 19.84 -24.94 -2.70
N ALA A 20 20.85 -24.14 -2.34
CA ALA A 20 21.22 -22.92 -3.07
C ALA A 20 21.48 -23.17 -4.57
N THR A 21 22.17 -24.26 -4.90
CA THR A 21 22.45 -24.67 -6.28
C THR A 21 21.18 -25.20 -6.96
N VAL A 22 20.32 -25.91 -6.24
CA VAL A 22 19.00 -26.35 -6.74
C VAL A 22 18.10 -25.16 -7.10
N ILE A 23 18.03 -24.14 -6.24
CA ILE A 23 17.27 -22.89 -6.47
C ILE A 23 17.79 -22.19 -7.72
N ALA A 24 19.10 -21.95 -7.80
CA ALA A 24 19.72 -21.26 -8.92
C ALA A 24 19.53 -22.02 -10.25
N GLN A 25 19.69 -23.34 -10.26
CA GLN A 25 19.49 -24.17 -11.46
C GLN A 25 18.00 -24.24 -11.86
N ALA A 26 17.07 -24.28 -10.90
CA ALA A 26 15.65 -24.19 -11.19
C ALA A 26 15.27 -22.86 -11.85
N LEU A 27 15.77 -21.72 -11.33
CA LEU A 27 15.59 -20.40 -11.94
C LEU A 27 16.17 -20.35 -13.36
N LYS A 28 17.39 -20.87 -13.55
CA LYS A 28 18.04 -20.92 -14.86
C LYS A 28 17.23 -21.75 -15.86
N THR A 29 16.70 -22.90 -15.43
CA THR A 29 15.84 -23.78 -16.24
C THR A 29 14.52 -23.11 -16.64
N GLN A 30 14.02 -22.17 -15.83
CA GLN A 30 12.86 -21.35 -16.15
C GLN A 30 13.17 -20.08 -16.99
N ASN A 31 14.38 -19.98 -17.54
CA ASN A 31 14.89 -18.85 -18.33
C ASN A 31 14.87 -17.50 -17.55
N VAL A 32 15.20 -17.54 -16.26
CA VAL A 32 15.48 -16.32 -15.49
C VAL A 32 16.92 -15.86 -15.76
N GLU A 33 17.06 -14.62 -16.23
CA GLU A 33 18.35 -14.00 -16.59
C GLU A 33 18.89 -13.02 -15.52
N PHE A 34 17.99 -12.44 -14.71
CA PHE A 34 18.28 -11.32 -13.81
C PHE A 34 17.77 -11.58 -12.39
N MET A 35 18.61 -11.27 -11.41
CA MET A 35 18.29 -11.30 -9.99
C MET A 35 18.78 -10.00 -9.35
N PHE A 36 17.89 -9.24 -8.74
CA PHE A 36 18.20 -8.05 -7.95
C PHE A 36 18.04 -8.42 -6.48
N GLY A 37 18.70 -7.72 -5.55
CA GLY A 37 18.45 -7.99 -4.13
C GLY A 37 19.47 -7.39 -3.18
N ILE A 38 19.41 -7.85 -1.94
CA ILE A 38 20.45 -7.65 -0.93
C ILE A 38 20.76 -9.02 -0.32
N VAL A 39 22.04 -9.36 -0.22
CA VAL A 39 22.48 -10.59 0.44
C VAL A 39 22.67 -10.39 1.94
N GLY A 40 22.46 -11.47 2.67
CA GLY A 40 22.73 -11.62 4.09
C GLY A 40 22.34 -13.04 4.49
N ILE A 41 22.21 -13.30 5.80
CA ILE A 41 21.66 -14.58 6.27
C ILE A 41 20.17 -14.64 5.86
N PRO A 42 19.66 -15.76 5.29
CA PRO A 42 20.36 -16.98 4.89
C PRO A 42 20.66 -17.08 3.37
N VAL A 43 20.49 -16.01 2.59
CA VAL A 43 20.42 -16.07 1.11
C VAL A 43 21.74 -15.84 0.35
N PHE A 44 22.85 -15.62 1.06
CA PHE A 44 24.16 -15.31 0.47
C PHE A 44 24.58 -16.35 -0.60
N GLU A 45 24.49 -17.63 -0.27
CA GLU A 45 24.88 -18.75 -1.13
C GLU A 45 24.00 -18.89 -2.38
N ILE A 46 22.73 -18.47 -2.31
CA ILE A 46 21.80 -18.46 -3.45
C ILE A 46 22.30 -17.48 -4.52
N ALA A 47 22.76 -16.29 -4.11
CA ALA A 47 23.28 -15.28 -5.04
C ALA A 47 24.56 -15.77 -5.76
N PHE A 48 25.49 -16.41 -5.03
CA PHE A 48 26.69 -17.00 -5.64
C PHE A 48 26.37 -18.17 -6.57
N ALA A 49 25.41 -19.04 -6.20
CA ALA A 49 24.96 -20.12 -7.08
C ALA A 49 24.33 -19.56 -8.37
N ALA A 50 23.51 -18.51 -8.25
CA ALA A 50 22.90 -17.82 -9.39
C ALA A 50 23.98 -17.22 -10.34
N GLN A 51 24.98 -16.53 -9.79
CA GLN A 51 26.09 -15.99 -10.57
C GLN A 51 26.91 -17.07 -11.29
N ARG A 52 27.20 -18.20 -10.63
CA ARG A 52 27.93 -19.34 -11.24
C ARG A 52 27.20 -19.96 -12.44
N LEU A 53 25.87 -19.90 -12.45
CA LEU A 53 25.02 -20.36 -13.57
C LEU A 53 24.71 -19.24 -14.58
N GLY A 54 25.39 -18.10 -14.50
CA GLY A 54 25.22 -16.98 -15.41
C GLY A 54 23.86 -16.30 -15.29
N ILE A 55 23.21 -16.34 -14.12
CA ILE A 55 22.16 -15.38 -13.77
C ILE A 55 22.88 -14.14 -13.24
N ARG A 56 22.54 -12.96 -13.77
CA ARG A 56 23.18 -11.73 -13.30
C ARG A 56 22.56 -11.32 -11.98
N TYR A 57 23.37 -11.40 -10.93
CA TYR A 57 23.03 -10.85 -9.62
C TYR A 57 23.42 -9.37 -9.55
N ILE A 58 22.47 -8.53 -9.19
CA ILE A 58 22.59 -7.08 -9.05
C ILE A 58 22.22 -6.73 -7.61
N GLY A 59 23.23 -6.74 -6.73
CA GLY A 59 23.11 -6.21 -5.38
C GLY A 59 22.73 -4.72 -5.40
N MET A 60 21.69 -4.36 -4.68
CA MET A 60 21.10 -3.01 -4.55
C MET A 60 21.39 -2.45 -3.13
N ARG A 61 20.88 -1.26 -2.81
CA ARG A 61 21.02 -0.61 -1.49
C ARG A 61 19.75 -0.63 -0.66
N ASN A 62 18.59 -0.85 -1.25
CA ASN A 62 17.36 -1.21 -0.55
C ASN A 62 16.60 -2.35 -1.28
N GLU A 63 16.03 -3.31 -0.54
CA GLU A 63 15.25 -4.41 -1.12
C GLU A 63 13.98 -3.93 -1.84
N GLN A 64 13.41 -2.79 -1.45
CA GLN A 64 12.30 -2.16 -2.16
C GLN A 64 12.71 -1.75 -3.58
N ALA A 65 13.87 -1.10 -3.73
CA ALA A 65 14.42 -0.71 -5.02
C ALA A 65 14.82 -1.93 -5.87
N ALA A 66 15.34 -3.00 -5.23
CA ALA A 66 15.56 -4.28 -5.89
C ALA A 66 14.27 -4.91 -6.43
N CYS A 67 13.20 -4.83 -5.65
CA CYS A 67 11.88 -5.35 -6.00
C CYS A 67 11.27 -4.56 -7.17
N TYR A 68 11.40 -3.23 -7.17
CA TYR A 68 11.05 -2.38 -8.31
C TYR A 68 11.86 -2.76 -9.56
N ALA A 69 13.19 -2.87 -9.46
CA ALA A 69 14.07 -3.24 -10.58
C ALA A 69 13.69 -4.60 -11.19
N ALA A 70 13.49 -5.62 -10.36
CA ALA A 70 13.05 -6.95 -10.78
C ALA A 70 11.69 -6.93 -11.50
N SER A 71 10.73 -6.12 -11.02
CA SER A 71 9.43 -5.97 -11.67
C SER A 71 9.51 -5.26 -13.02
N ALA A 72 10.42 -4.28 -13.18
CA ALA A 72 10.64 -3.59 -14.45
C ALA A 72 11.24 -4.51 -15.51
N VAL A 73 12.19 -5.39 -15.14
CA VAL A 73 12.63 -6.49 -16.04
C VAL A 73 11.45 -7.34 -16.50
N GLY A 74 10.53 -7.64 -15.58
CA GLY A 74 9.27 -8.33 -15.89
C GLY A 74 8.46 -7.67 -17.00
N TYR A 75 8.25 -6.35 -16.90
CA TYR A 75 7.52 -5.58 -17.90
C TYR A 75 8.27 -5.44 -19.24
N LEU A 76 9.59 -5.22 -19.19
CA LEU A 76 10.42 -4.99 -20.37
C LEU A 76 10.65 -6.27 -21.20
N THR A 77 10.68 -7.43 -20.56
CA THR A 77 11.10 -8.70 -21.19
C THR A 77 10.01 -9.76 -21.31
N GLY A 78 8.90 -9.62 -20.59
CA GLY A 78 7.82 -10.63 -20.52
C GLY A 78 8.13 -11.84 -19.62
N ARG A 79 9.39 -12.05 -19.20
CA ARG A 79 9.80 -13.05 -18.19
C ARG A 79 10.14 -12.33 -16.87
N PRO A 80 9.81 -12.91 -15.71
CA PRO A 80 9.99 -12.22 -14.44
C PRO A 80 11.47 -12.02 -14.11
N GLY A 81 11.81 -10.83 -13.61
CA GLY A 81 13.01 -10.67 -12.79
C GLY A 81 12.80 -11.28 -11.41
N VAL A 82 13.89 -11.69 -10.75
CA VAL A 82 13.87 -12.15 -9.35
C VAL A 82 14.31 -11.02 -8.43
N CYS A 83 13.60 -10.81 -7.33
CA CYS A 83 14.10 -10.10 -6.15
C CYS A 83 14.51 -11.13 -5.08
N LEU A 84 15.77 -11.11 -4.64
CA LEU A 84 16.28 -11.96 -3.57
C LEU A 84 16.42 -11.13 -2.29
N VAL A 85 15.80 -11.57 -1.21
CA VAL A 85 15.76 -10.85 0.08
C VAL A 85 16.09 -11.75 1.25
N VAL A 86 16.66 -11.15 2.31
CA VAL A 86 16.84 -11.80 3.61
C VAL A 86 15.51 -11.96 4.34
N SER A 87 15.54 -12.72 5.44
CA SER A 87 14.42 -12.92 6.35
C SER A 87 13.89 -11.63 6.98
N GLY A 88 12.63 -11.67 7.41
CA GLY A 88 11.97 -10.65 8.22
C GLY A 88 12.05 -9.24 7.60
N PRO A 89 12.89 -8.33 8.13
CA PRO A 89 13.02 -6.96 7.64
C PRO A 89 13.28 -6.85 6.12
N GLY A 90 14.13 -7.71 5.54
CA GLY A 90 14.42 -7.63 4.10
C GLY A 90 13.20 -7.91 3.22
N LEU A 91 12.36 -8.86 3.64
CA LEU A 91 11.08 -9.10 3.00
C LEU A 91 10.09 -7.95 3.23
N VAL A 92 10.02 -7.40 4.46
CA VAL A 92 9.13 -6.27 4.79
C VAL A 92 9.44 -5.06 3.89
N HIS A 93 10.71 -4.73 3.65
CA HIS A 93 11.10 -3.68 2.69
C HIS A 93 10.60 -3.98 1.26
N ALA A 94 10.67 -5.24 0.81
CA ALA A 94 10.24 -5.65 -0.52
C ALA A 94 8.71 -5.71 -0.73
N LEU A 95 7.89 -5.74 0.34
CA LEU A 95 6.41 -5.80 0.24
C LEU A 95 5.83 -4.62 -0.56
N GLY A 96 6.38 -3.41 -0.41
CA GLY A 96 5.98 -2.24 -1.20
C GLY A 96 6.23 -2.44 -2.70
N GLY A 97 7.35 -3.07 -3.06
CA GLY A 97 7.66 -3.45 -4.44
C GLY A 97 6.75 -4.55 -4.99
N MET A 98 6.39 -5.54 -4.17
CA MET A 98 5.45 -6.61 -4.55
C MET A 98 4.04 -6.04 -4.82
N ALA A 99 3.55 -5.18 -3.92
CA ALA A 99 2.30 -4.46 -4.10
C ALA A 99 2.31 -3.62 -5.39
N ASN A 100 3.37 -2.86 -5.64
CA ASN A 100 3.54 -2.07 -6.85
C ASN A 100 3.54 -2.94 -8.12
N ALA A 101 4.25 -4.08 -8.12
CA ALA A 101 4.27 -5.01 -9.25
C ALA A 101 2.89 -5.61 -9.55
N ASN A 102 2.14 -6.03 -8.52
CA ASN A 102 0.76 -6.49 -8.66
C ASN A 102 -0.17 -5.39 -9.21
N MET A 103 -0.10 -4.18 -8.64
CA MET A 103 -0.94 -3.05 -9.07
C MET A 103 -0.60 -2.59 -10.49
N ASN A 104 0.64 -2.74 -10.95
CA ASN A 104 1.03 -2.50 -12.34
C ASN A 104 0.79 -3.70 -13.28
N CYS A 105 0.50 -4.88 -12.72
CA CYS A 105 0.33 -6.15 -13.41
C CYS A 105 1.60 -6.61 -14.14
N TRP A 106 2.74 -6.59 -13.43
CA TRP A 106 4.06 -6.97 -13.95
C TRP A 106 4.55 -8.28 -13.33
N PRO A 107 5.16 -9.20 -14.10
CA PRO A 107 5.63 -10.46 -13.59
C PRO A 107 6.89 -10.26 -12.74
N LEU A 108 6.85 -10.74 -11.49
CA LEU A 108 7.93 -10.63 -10.51
C LEU A 108 7.98 -11.91 -9.69
N ILE A 109 9.16 -12.45 -9.43
CA ILE A 109 9.37 -13.46 -8.39
C ILE A 109 10.14 -12.82 -7.25
N VAL A 110 9.66 -12.97 -6.02
CA VAL A 110 10.41 -12.65 -4.81
C VAL A 110 10.79 -13.95 -4.12
N ILE A 111 12.08 -14.13 -3.84
CA ILE A 111 12.62 -15.23 -3.06
C ILE A 111 13.09 -14.66 -1.73
N GLY A 112 12.39 -14.99 -0.66
CA GLY A 112 12.78 -14.63 0.69
C GLY A 112 13.44 -15.79 1.40
N GLY A 113 14.62 -15.56 1.97
CA GLY A 113 15.13 -16.47 3.00
C GLY A 113 14.25 -16.40 4.25
N SER A 114 14.01 -17.49 4.95
CA SER A 114 13.32 -17.50 6.26
C SER A 114 14.21 -18.10 7.35
N SER A 115 13.85 -17.92 8.61
CA SER A 115 14.43 -18.65 9.74
C SER A 115 14.31 -20.18 9.53
N GLU A 116 15.14 -20.95 10.24
CA GLU A 116 15.08 -22.43 10.21
C GLU A 116 13.73 -22.95 10.69
N ARG A 117 13.21 -23.99 10.03
CA ARG A 117 11.89 -24.55 10.37
C ARG A 117 11.78 -25.10 11.79
N SER A 118 12.89 -25.59 12.35
CA SER A 118 12.98 -26.09 13.73
C SER A 118 12.95 -24.99 14.80
N GLN A 119 13.03 -23.72 14.39
CA GLN A 119 13.03 -22.56 15.29
C GLN A 119 11.74 -21.71 15.17
N GLU A 120 10.80 -22.09 14.30
CA GLU A 120 9.52 -21.39 14.16
C GLU A 120 8.76 -21.37 15.50
N THR A 121 8.13 -20.23 15.82
CA THR A 121 7.46 -19.87 17.08
C THR A 121 8.37 -19.70 18.31
N MET A 122 9.70 -19.76 18.15
CA MET A 122 10.66 -19.63 19.26
C MET A 122 11.25 -18.22 19.41
N GLY A 123 10.89 -17.26 18.56
CA GLY A 123 11.56 -15.97 18.48
C GLY A 123 12.89 -16.07 17.73
N ALA A 124 12.92 -16.83 16.65
CA ALA A 124 14.12 -17.07 15.85
C ALA A 124 14.68 -15.78 15.24
N PHE A 125 15.94 -15.83 14.80
CA PHE A 125 16.55 -14.68 14.13
C PHE A 125 15.74 -14.28 12.89
N GLN A 126 15.25 -13.03 12.89
CA GLN A 126 14.39 -12.45 11.86
C GLN A 126 13.11 -13.27 11.57
N GLU A 127 12.55 -13.93 12.58
CA GLU A 127 11.30 -14.69 12.46
C GLU A 127 10.14 -13.77 12.01
N PHE A 128 9.43 -14.19 10.96
CA PHE A 128 8.28 -13.47 10.41
C PHE A 128 7.37 -14.48 9.67
N PRO A 129 6.02 -14.37 9.73
CA PRO A 129 5.09 -15.22 8.97
C PRO A 129 5.07 -14.85 7.49
N GLN A 130 6.19 -15.10 6.80
CA GLN A 130 6.52 -14.58 5.47
C GLN A 130 5.50 -15.00 4.40
N VAL A 131 5.13 -16.29 4.37
CA VAL A 131 4.21 -16.86 3.38
C VAL A 131 2.83 -16.20 3.49
N GLU A 132 2.29 -16.12 4.72
CA GLU A 132 1.03 -15.48 5.08
C GLU A 132 1.02 -14.00 4.70
N ALA A 133 2.05 -13.24 5.13
CA ALA A 133 2.17 -11.81 4.88
C ALA A 133 2.20 -11.49 3.37
N CYS A 134 2.86 -12.33 2.57
CA CYS A 134 2.93 -12.17 1.12
C CYS A 134 1.64 -12.52 0.38
N ARG A 135 0.64 -13.19 0.98
CA ARG A 135 -0.59 -13.60 0.27
C ARG A 135 -1.39 -12.43 -0.29
N LEU A 136 -1.38 -11.27 0.37
CA LEU A 136 -2.07 -10.06 -0.09
C LEU A 136 -1.37 -9.38 -1.28
N TYR A 137 -0.07 -9.60 -1.43
CA TYR A 137 0.81 -8.90 -2.38
C TYR A 137 1.34 -9.83 -3.49
N SER A 138 0.75 -11.01 -3.67
CA SER A 138 1.18 -11.98 -4.67
C SER A 138 0.02 -12.79 -5.24
N LYS A 139 0.18 -13.30 -6.47
CA LYS A 139 -0.73 -14.27 -7.10
C LYS A 139 -0.49 -15.70 -6.59
N PHE A 140 0.69 -15.95 -6.04
CA PHE A 140 1.13 -17.24 -5.51
C PHE A 140 2.17 -16.97 -4.41
N SER A 141 2.00 -17.61 -3.25
CA SER A 141 2.92 -17.57 -2.12
C SER A 141 3.05 -18.97 -1.54
N ALA A 142 4.27 -19.50 -1.44
CA ALA A 142 4.50 -20.86 -0.93
C ALA A 142 5.91 -21.08 -0.35
N ARG A 143 6.00 -21.97 0.64
CA ARG A 143 7.23 -22.61 1.12
C ARG A 143 7.34 -24.02 0.51
N PRO A 144 8.46 -24.43 -0.11
CA PRO A 144 8.68 -25.82 -0.52
C PRO A 144 8.69 -26.78 0.68
N SER A 145 8.25 -28.02 0.50
CA SER A 145 8.25 -29.04 1.57
C SER A 145 9.61 -29.73 1.78
N SER A 146 10.45 -29.77 0.73
CA SER A 146 11.83 -30.25 0.74
C SER A 146 12.65 -29.54 -0.33
N VAL A 147 13.97 -29.77 -0.37
CA VAL A 147 14.86 -29.23 -1.41
C VAL A 147 14.51 -29.79 -2.79
N GLU A 148 14.11 -31.07 -2.89
CA GLU A 148 13.67 -31.70 -4.14
C GLU A 148 12.37 -31.09 -4.70
N ALA A 149 11.54 -30.48 -3.85
CA ALA A 149 10.31 -29.81 -4.28
C ALA A 149 10.57 -28.42 -4.91
N ILE A 150 11.74 -27.82 -4.67
CA ILE A 150 12.09 -26.45 -5.10
C ILE A 150 11.88 -26.23 -6.61
N PRO A 151 12.33 -27.10 -7.54
CA PRO A 151 12.15 -26.86 -8.97
C PRO A 151 10.67 -26.78 -9.40
N THR A 152 9.80 -27.56 -8.76
CA THR A 152 8.35 -27.55 -9.05
C THR A 152 7.68 -26.28 -8.52
N ILE A 153 8.08 -25.80 -7.33
CA ILE A 153 7.57 -24.55 -6.76
C ILE A 153 8.04 -23.34 -7.59
N ILE A 154 9.29 -23.34 -8.06
CA ILE A 154 9.84 -22.26 -8.89
C ILE A 154 9.19 -22.23 -10.28
N GLU A 155 8.97 -23.38 -10.94
CA GLU A 155 8.14 -23.44 -12.17
C GLU A 155 6.77 -22.81 -11.93
N LYS A 156 6.08 -23.25 -10.88
CA LYS A 156 4.73 -22.78 -10.57
C LYS A 156 4.70 -21.29 -10.27
N ALA A 157 5.71 -20.75 -9.58
CA ALA A 157 5.83 -19.32 -9.32
C ALA A 157 6.07 -18.53 -10.62
N VAL A 158 7.01 -18.95 -11.47
CA VAL A 158 7.28 -18.31 -12.77
C VAL A 158 6.03 -18.33 -13.64
N ARG A 159 5.38 -19.49 -13.83
CA ARG A 159 4.12 -19.62 -14.58
C ARG A 159 3.01 -18.73 -14.00
N SER A 160 2.82 -18.74 -12.68
CA SER A 160 1.80 -17.92 -12.03
C SER A 160 2.06 -16.42 -12.19
N SER A 161 3.33 -15.99 -12.26
CA SER A 161 3.68 -14.58 -12.46
C SER A 161 3.30 -14.06 -13.85
N ILE A 162 3.37 -14.91 -14.89
CA ILE A 162 3.13 -14.52 -16.30
C ILE A 162 1.77 -14.96 -16.89
N TYR A 163 1.04 -15.92 -16.30
CA TYR A 163 -0.23 -16.40 -16.86
C TYR A 163 -1.43 -15.51 -16.49
N GLY A 164 -2.29 -15.24 -17.47
CA GLY A 164 -3.43 -14.32 -17.33
C GLY A 164 -2.96 -12.88 -17.15
N ARG A 165 -3.58 -12.12 -16.24
CA ARG A 165 -3.05 -10.82 -15.80
C ARG A 165 -1.75 -11.04 -15.02
N PRO A 166 -0.58 -10.53 -15.43
CA PRO A 166 0.69 -10.81 -14.74
C PRO A 166 0.75 -10.18 -13.34
N GLY A 167 1.67 -10.64 -12.50
CA GLY A 167 1.86 -10.11 -11.14
C GLY A 167 3.01 -10.75 -10.37
N ALA A 168 3.16 -10.34 -9.12
CA ALA A 168 4.18 -10.84 -8.20
C ALA A 168 3.85 -12.25 -7.69
N CYS A 169 4.87 -13.06 -7.46
CA CYS A 169 4.79 -14.35 -6.75
C CYS A 169 5.91 -14.42 -5.70
N TYR A 170 5.65 -15.11 -4.59
CA TYR A 170 6.58 -15.29 -3.48
C TYR A 170 6.97 -16.76 -3.30
N VAL A 171 8.25 -17.02 -3.09
CA VAL A 171 8.80 -18.33 -2.72
C VAL A 171 9.64 -18.17 -1.46
N ASP A 172 9.23 -18.86 -0.40
CA ASP A 172 9.88 -18.85 0.90
C ASP A 172 10.92 -19.96 1.00
N ILE A 173 12.17 -19.63 1.33
CA ILE A 173 13.28 -20.57 1.42
C ILE A 173 13.85 -20.57 2.85
N PRO A 174 13.54 -21.58 3.67
CA PRO A 174 14.11 -21.72 5.00
C PRO A 174 15.63 -21.81 5.00
N ALA A 175 16.26 -21.25 6.03
CA ALA A 175 17.71 -21.26 6.20
C ALA A 175 18.30 -22.67 6.16
N ASP A 176 17.61 -23.66 6.74
CA ASP A 176 18.03 -25.06 6.71
C ASP A 176 18.09 -25.61 5.28
N PHE A 177 17.25 -25.15 4.35
CA PHE A 177 17.26 -25.60 2.95
C PHE A 177 18.40 -25.04 2.12
N VAL A 178 18.93 -23.85 2.43
CA VAL A 178 19.93 -23.20 1.57
C VAL A 178 21.21 -24.04 1.47
N ASN A 179 21.67 -24.55 2.61
CA ASN A 179 22.92 -25.31 2.72
C ASN A 179 22.72 -26.83 2.88
N LEU A 180 21.48 -27.31 3.03
CA LEU A 180 21.20 -28.75 3.02
C LEU A 180 21.65 -29.38 1.69
N GLN A 181 22.36 -30.50 1.81
CA GLN A 181 22.83 -31.30 0.68
C GLN A 181 21.90 -32.48 0.42
N VAL A 182 21.48 -32.65 -0.83
CA VAL A 182 20.68 -33.78 -1.32
C VAL A 182 21.41 -34.49 -2.46
N ASN A 183 21.06 -35.75 -2.73
CA ASN A 183 21.61 -36.51 -3.86
C ASN A 183 21.13 -35.88 -5.19
N VAL A 184 22.04 -35.62 -6.14
CA VAL A 184 21.71 -35.03 -7.45
C VAL A 184 20.58 -35.79 -8.15
N ASN A 185 20.54 -37.12 -8.02
CA ASN A 185 19.53 -37.98 -8.65
C ASN A 185 18.14 -37.92 -7.99
N SER A 186 18.00 -37.36 -6.77
CA SER A 186 16.67 -37.12 -6.16
C SER A 186 16.01 -35.84 -6.71
N VAL A 187 16.80 -34.88 -7.19
CA VAL A 187 16.32 -33.59 -7.69
C VAL A 187 15.86 -33.71 -9.14
N LYS A 188 14.56 -33.56 -9.38
CA LYS A 188 13.98 -33.52 -10.73
C LYS A 188 13.69 -32.07 -11.12
N TYR A 189 14.52 -31.51 -11.98
CA TYR A 189 14.27 -30.20 -12.57
C TYR A 189 13.07 -30.26 -13.51
N VAL A 190 12.18 -29.28 -13.39
CA VAL A 190 11.00 -29.13 -14.26
C VAL A 190 11.38 -28.24 -15.44
N GLU A 191 11.01 -28.67 -16.65
CA GLU A 191 11.24 -27.92 -17.89
C GLU A 191 10.65 -26.49 -17.82
N CYS A 192 11.20 -25.58 -18.65
CA CYS A 192 10.71 -24.20 -18.72
C CYS A 192 9.21 -24.16 -19.00
N CYS A 193 8.46 -23.44 -18.16
CA CYS A 193 7.02 -23.32 -18.36
C CYS A 193 6.70 -22.69 -19.73
N MET A 194 5.75 -23.30 -20.42
CA MET A 194 5.24 -22.85 -21.72
C MET A 194 4.82 -21.38 -21.66
N PRO A 195 4.92 -20.61 -22.76
CA PRO A 195 4.43 -19.24 -22.80
C PRO A 195 2.93 -19.17 -22.43
N PRO A 196 2.44 -18.02 -21.92
CA PRO A 196 1.03 -17.86 -21.59
C PRO A 196 0.11 -18.22 -22.77
N PRO A 197 -0.99 -18.96 -22.54
CA PRO A 197 -1.93 -19.32 -23.61
C PRO A 197 -2.59 -18.06 -24.17
N VAL A 198 -2.55 -17.91 -25.49
CA VAL A 198 -3.14 -16.77 -26.21
C VAL A 198 -4.64 -17.01 -26.39
N SER A 199 -5.47 -16.22 -25.71
CA SER A 199 -6.92 -16.26 -25.85
C SER A 199 -7.42 -15.24 -26.89
N MET A 200 -8.44 -15.63 -27.65
CA MET A 200 -9.15 -14.78 -28.60
C MET A 200 -10.51 -14.38 -28.05
N ALA A 201 -11.02 -13.22 -28.45
CA ALA A 201 -12.36 -12.79 -28.11
C ALA A 201 -13.42 -13.52 -28.96
N GLU A 202 -14.64 -13.59 -28.43
CA GLU A 202 -15.78 -14.17 -29.11
C GLU A 202 -16.07 -13.43 -30.44
N THR A 203 -16.35 -14.17 -31.50
CA THR A 203 -16.38 -13.64 -32.88
C THR A 203 -17.54 -12.67 -33.11
N SER A 204 -18.73 -12.92 -32.55
CA SER A 204 -19.86 -12.00 -32.66
C SER A 204 -19.61 -10.70 -31.89
N ALA A 205 -18.93 -10.76 -30.74
CA ALA A 205 -18.49 -9.59 -29.99
C ALA A 205 -17.47 -8.76 -30.78
N VAL A 206 -16.49 -9.38 -31.47
CA VAL A 206 -15.55 -8.69 -32.36
C VAL A 206 -16.29 -8.02 -33.54
N GLN A 207 -17.25 -8.72 -34.16
CA GLN A 207 -18.08 -8.15 -35.24
C GLN A 207 -18.91 -6.96 -34.75
N LEU A 208 -19.50 -7.06 -33.55
CA LEU A 208 -20.24 -5.98 -32.90
C LEU A 208 -19.33 -4.78 -32.58
N ALA A 209 -18.13 -5.01 -32.05
CA ALA A 209 -17.14 -3.96 -31.79
C ALA A 209 -16.77 -3.22 -33.09
N ALA A 210 -16.45 -3.95 -34.16
CA ALA A 210 -16.16 -3.35 -35.47
C ALA A 210 -17.37 -2.55 -36.01
N SER A 211 -18.60 -3.04 -35.84
CA SER A 211 -19.82 -2.32 -36.21
C SER A 211 -20.01 -1.03 -35.39
N VAL A 212 -19.80 -1.06 -34.07
CA VAL A 212 -19.88 0.12 -33.21
C VAL A 212 -18.81 1.16 -33.58
N ILE A 213 -17.59 0.74 -33.90
CA ILE A 213 -16.52 1.63 -34.38
C ILE A 213 -16.87 2.30 -35.72
N ARG A 214 -17.37 1.54 -36.71
CA ARG A 214 -17.76 2.09 -38.02
C ARG A 214 -18.88 3.14 -37.93
N ASN A 215 -19.75 3.02 -36.93
CA ASN A 215 -20.88 3.93 -36.70
C ASN A 215 -20.54 5.10 -35.75
N ALA A 216 -19.30 5.19 -35.26
CA ALA A 216 -18.87 6.26 -34.35
C ALA A 216 -18.75 7.61 -35.08
N LYS A 217 -19.31 8.67 -34.48
CA LYS A 217 -19.21 10.05 -34.98
C LYS A 217 -17.99 10.78 -34.46
N GLN A 218 -17.51 10.39 -33.28
CA GLN A 218 -16.38 10.98 -32.56
C GLN A 218 -15.55 9.87 -31.89
N PRO A 219 -15.01 8.90 -32.63
CA PRO A 219 -14.27 7.79 -32.05
C PRO A 219 -12.98 8.25 -31.36
N LEU A 220 -12.49 7.43 -30.43
CA LEU A 220 -11.17 7.54 -29.81
C LEU A 220 -10.64 6.16 -29.41
N LEU A 221 -9.37 5.87 -29.70
CA LEU A 221 -8.67 4.71 -29.13
C LEU A 221 -7.82 5.15 -27.94
N ILE A 222 -7.83 4.39 -26.84
CA ILE A 222 -6.95 4.60 -25.68
C ILE A 222 -6.01 3.41 -25.54
N ILE A 223 -4.71 3.69 -25.57
CA ILE A 223 -3.66 2.68 -25.58
C ILE A 223 -3.03 2.56 -24.18
N GLY A 224 -3.27 1.43 -23.54
CA GLY A 224 -2.77 1.09 -22.21
C GLY A 224 -1.36 0.51 -22.23
N LYS A 225 -0.70 0.47 -21.06
CA LYS A 225 0.55 -0.31 -20.90
C LYS A 225 0.32 -1.81 -21.08
N GLY A 226 -0.90 -2.31 -20.92
CA GLY A 226 -1.23 -3.70 -21.25
C GLY A 226 -1.01 -4.01 -22.74
N ALA A 227 -1.31 -3.06 -23.63
CA ALA A 227 -1.02 -3.21 -25.06
C ALA A 227 0.49 -3.23 -25.36
N ALA A 228 1.27 -2.44 -24.62
CA ALA A 228 2.73 -2.47 -24.71
C ALA A 228 3.31 -3.80 -24.18
N TYR A 229 2.77 -4.34 -23.08
CA TYR A 229 3.18 -5.63 -22.53
C TYR A 229 2.79 -6.81 -23.44
N ALA A 230 1.61 -6.77 -24.07
CA ALA A 230 1.13 -7.79 -25.00
C ALA A 230 1.80 -7.76 -26.39
N HIS A 231 2.81 -6.90 -26.59
CA HIS A 231 3.49 -6.70 -27.89
C HIS A 231 2.52 -6.39 -29.05
N ALA A 232 1.47 -5.60 -28.78
CA ALA A 232 0.41 -5.30 -29.74
C ALA A 232 0.71 -4.08 -30.65
N GLU A 233 1.90 -3.49 -30.56
CA GLU A 233 2.29 -2.27 -31.29
C GLU A 233 2.04 -2.30 -32.81
N GLU A 234 2.39 -3.41 -33.49
CA GLU A 234 2.22 -3.53 -34.94
C GLU A 234 0.74 -3.56 -35.33
N GLY A 235 -0.06 -4.40 -34.67
CA GLY A 235 -1.49 -4.53 -34.94
C GLY A 235 -2.26 -3.24 -34.64
N ILE A 236 -1.98 -2.59 -33.51
CA ILE A 236 -2.67 -1.35 -33.11
C ILE A 236 -2.27 -0.19 -34.04
N ARG A 237 -1.00 -0.13 -34.47
CA ARG A 237 -0.53 0.81 -35.49
C ARG A 237 -1.24 0.60 -36.82
N LYS A 238 -1.26 -0.63 -37.34
CA LYS A 238 -1.99 -0.97 -38.58
C LYS A 238 -3.45 -0.56 -38.47
N LEU A 239 -4.11 -0.80 -37.34
CA LEU A 239 -5.52 -0.43 -37.12
C LEU A 239 -5.73 1.09 -37.16
N VAL A 240 -4.86 1.87 -36.50
CA VAL A 240 -4.90 3.35 -36.53
C VAL A 240 -4.64 3.90 -37.93
N GLU A 241 -3.65 3.35 -38.64
CA GLU A 241 -3.26 3.78 -39.98
C GLU A 241 -4.28 3.39 -41.05
N GLN A 242 -4.87 2.20 -40.96
CA GLN A 242 -5.90 1.70 -41.87
C GLN A 242 -7.22 2.44 -41.67
N CYS A 243 -7.69 2.59 -40.43
CA CYS A 243 -8.98 3.20 -40.12
C CYS A 243 -8.93 4.72 -39.89
N LYS A 244 -7.75 5.35 -39.95
CA LYS A 244 -7.53 6.80 -39.74
C LYS A 244 -8.10 7.35 -38.41
N LEU A 245 -8.07 6.51 -37.38
CA LEU A 245 -8.66 6.80 -36.07
C LEU A 245 -7.73 7.67 -35.19
N PRO A 246 -8.26 8.61 -34.39
CA PRO A 246 -7.48 9.31 -33.36
C PRO A 246 -7.18 8.36 -32.18
N PHE A 247 -5.98 8.48 -31.61
CA PHE A 247 -5.60 7.70 -30.43
C PHE A 247 -4.95 8.54 -29.32
N LEU A 248 -5.11 8.08 -28.08
CA LEU A 248 -4.58 8.68 -26.87
C LEU A 248 -3.78 7.62 -26.09
N PRO A 249 -2.44 7.74 -25.98
CA PRO A 249 -1.67 6.87 -25.11
C PRO A 249 -1.91 7.23 -23.63
N THR A 250 -2.02 6.19 -22.79
CA THR A 250 -1.81 6.29 -21.33
C THR A 250 -0.32 6.53 -21.03
N PRO A 251 0.09 6.88 -19.79
CA PRO A 251 1.49 7.26 -19.51
C PRO A 251 2.53 6.24 -20.03
N MET A 252 2.44 4.98 -19.63
CA MET A 252 3.30 3.90 -20.15
C MET A 252 2.78 3.21 -21.43
N GLY A 253 1.69 3.73 -22.02
CA GLY A 253 1.24 3.37 -23.38
C GLY A 253 1.85 4.25 -24.48
N LYS A 254 2.59 5.31 -24.11
CA LYS A 254 3.37 6.15 -25.04
C LYS A 254 4.38 5.28 -25.82
N GLY A 255 4.57 5.59 -27.10
CA GLY A 255 5.50 4.87 -27.99
C GLY A 255 4.99 3.55 -28.60
N VAL A 256 3.88 2.96 -28.13
CA VAL A 256 3.23 1.81 -28.81
C VAL A 256 2.89 2.18 -30.26
N ILE A 257 2.30 3.36 -30.42
CA ILE A 257 2.41 4.16 -31.63
C ILE A 257 3.29 5.37 -31.26
N PRO A 258 4.23 5.82 -32.12
CA PRO A 258 5.06 6.98 -31.85
C PRO A 258 4.24 8.22 -31.46
N ASP A 259 4.70 8.95 -30.44
CA ASP A 259 3.96 10.11 -29.92
C ASP A 259 3.79 11.27 -30.92
N ASN A 260 4.65 11.33 -31.94
CA ASN A 260 4.61 12.28 -33.04
C ASN A 260 3.75 11.81 -34.24
N HIS A 261 3.12 10.63 -34.16
CA HIS A 261 2.23 10.14 -35.21
C HIS A 261 1.06 11.13 -35.40
N PRO A 262 0.65 11.48 -36.64
CA PRO A 262 -0.32 12.56 -36.90
C PRO A 262 -1.70 12.33 -36.26
N ASN A 263 -2.05 11.09 -35.92
CA ASN A 263 -3.29 10.76 -35.22
C ASN A 263 -3.19 10.76 -33.68
N CYS A 264 -2.04 11.08 -33.09
CA CYS A 264 -1.85 11.11 -31.64
C CYS A 264 -2.49 12.37 -31.05
N VAL A 265 -3.59 12.22 -30.32
CA VAL A 265 -4.34 13.36 -29.75
C VAL A 265 -3.93 13.69 -28.31
N ARG A 266 -2.71 13.30 -27.90
CA ARG A 266 -2.17 13.53 -26.55
C ARG A 266 -2.25 14.99 -26.11
N ALA A 267 -1.94 15.93 -27.00
CA ALA A 267 -2.02 17.36 -26.74
C ALA A 267 -3.45 17.89 -26.55
N ALA A 268 -4.48 17.16 -27.02
CA ALA A 268 -5.90 17.48 -26.83
C ALA A 268 -6.63 16.55 -25.85
N ARG A 269 -5.92 15.75 -25.04
CA ARG A 269 -6.47 14.73 -24.12
C ARG A 269 -7.82 15.08 -23.48
N SER A 270 -7.92 16.21 -22.76
CA SER A 270 -9.16 16.59 -22.06
C SER A 270 -10.35 16.79 -23.00
N ARG A 271 -10.11 17.34 -24.20
CA ARG A 271 -11.12 17.53 -25.24
C ARG A 271 -11.49 16.19 -25.91
N ALA A 272 -10.51 15.31 -26.10
CA ALA A 272 -10.74 13.96 -26.64
C ALA A 272 -11.66 13.14 -25.71
N LEU A 273 -11.34 13.05 -24.42
CA LEU A 273 -12.14 12.29 -23.44
C LEU A 273 -13.55 12.86 -23.25
N GLN A 274 -13.69 14.19 -23.19
CA GLN A 274 -14.96 14.84 -22.88
C GLN A 274 -16.03 14.66 -23.97
N PHE A 275 -15.64 14.50 -25.24
CA PHE A 275 -16.58 14.51 -26.38
C PHE A 275 -16.65 13.19 -27.17
N ALA A 276 -15.68 12.29 -27.04
CA ALA A 276 -15.66 11.04 -27.81
C ALA A 276 -16.91 10.18 -27.54
N ASP A 277 -17.62 9.77 -28.60
CA ASP A 277 -18.88 9.00 -28.50
C ASP A 277 -18.66 7.49 -28.37
N VAL A 278 -17.56 6.99 -28.96
CA VAL A 278 -17.08 5.61 -28.83
C VAL A 278 -15.62 5.64 -28.40
N ILE A 279 -15.30 4.93 -27.31
CA ILE A 279 -13.93 4.79 -26.81
C ILE A 279 -13.54 3.31 -26.78
N VAL A 280 -12.44 2.97 -27.45
CA VAL A 280 -11.86 1.60 -27.41
C VAL A 280 -10.66 1.58 -26.48
N LEU A 281 -10.67 0.69 -25.49
CA LEU A 281 -9.60 0.53 -24.49
C LEU A 281 -8.75 -0.70 -24.84
N PHE A 282 -7.46 -0.50 -25.18
CA PHE A 282 -6.50 -1.58 -25.42
C PHE A 282 -5.62 -1.78 -24.18
N GLY A 283 -5.93 -2.76 -23.33
CA GLY A 283 -5.15 -3.02 -22.10
C GLY A 283 -5.07 -1.83 -21.14
N ALA A 284 -6.15 -1.04 -21.10
CA ALA A 284 -6.27 0.18 -20.32
C ALA A 284 -7.49 0.09 -19.39
N ARG A 285 -7.26 0.30 -18.10
CA ARG A 285 -8.28 0.22 -17.04
C ARG A 285 -8.95 1.58 -16.84
N LEU A 286 -10.27 1.60 -16.67
CA LEU A 286 -11.02 2.80 -16.27
C LEU A 286 -10.85 3.06 -14.76
N ASN A 287 -9.61 3.29 -14.33
CA ASN A 287 -9.26 3.66 -12.96
C ASN A 287 -9.01 5.17 -12.84
N TRP A 288 -8.40 5.60 -11.74
CA TRP A 288 -8.13 7.02 -11.45
C TRP A 288 -7.34 7.74 -12.57
N ILE A 289 -6.42 7.06 -13.27
CA ILE A 289 -5.63 7.60 -14.39
C ILE A 289 -6.54 8.01 -15.56
N LEU A 290 -7.67 7.33 -15.73
CA LEU A 290 -8.68 7.60 -16.73
C LEU A 290 -9.99 8.13 -16.10
N HIS A 291 -9.93 8.72 -14.89
CA HIS A 291 -11.06 9.31 -14.17
C HIS A 291 -12.31 8.41 -14.12
N PHE A 292 -12.09 7.11 -13.95
CA PHE A 292 -13.13 6.09 -13.86
C PHE A 292 -14.09 5.97 -15.07
N GLY A 293 -13.81 6.67 -16.18
CA GLY A 293 -14.75 6.77 -17.31
C GLY A 293 -15.96 7.69 -17.06
N LEU A 294 -15.96 8.50 -15.99
CA LEU A 294 -17.14 9.22 -15.51
C LEU A 294 -17.21 10.71 -15.92
N PRO A 295 -18.43 11.30 -16.04
CA PRO A 295 -18.61 12.74 -16.13
C PRO A 295 -18.00 13.50 -14.92
N PRO A 296 -17.61 14.77 -15.07
CA PRO A 296 -17.67 15.60 -16.29
C PRO A 296 -16.47 15.42 -17.23
N ARG A 297 -15.56 14.47 -16.95
CA ARG A 297 -14.37 14.21 -17.78
C ARG A 297 -14.69 13.43 -19.06
N TYR A 298 -15.81 12.72 -19.05
CA TYR A 298 -16.42 12.05 -20.20
C TYR A 298 -17.85 12.54 -20.40
N ARG A 299 -18.38 12.41 -21.61
CA ARG A 299 -19.82 12.55 -21.86
C ARG A 299 -20.61 11.43 -21.15
N PRO A 300 -21.84 11.67 -20.65
CA PRO A 300 -22.61 10.64 -19.93
C PRO A 300 -23.02 9.43 -20.77
N ASP A 301 -23.12 9.58 -22.10
CA ASP A 301 -23.61 8.58 -23.05
C ASP A 301 -22.49 7.89 -23.87
N VAL A 302 -21.24 7.94 -23.39
CA VAL A 302 -20.09 7.32 -24.07
C VAL A 302 -20.22 5.80 -24.15
N LYS A 303 -19.90 5.23 -25.31
CA LYS A 303 -19.87 3.78 -25.54
C LYS A 303 -18.44 3.26 -25.41
N PHE A 304 -18.15 2.54 -24.33
CA PHE A 304 -16.87 1.85 -24.18
C PHE A 304 -16.86 0.49 -24.89
N ILE A 305 -15.75 0.21 -25.58
CA ILE A 305 -15.34 -1.14 -26.01
C ILE A 305 -14.08 -1.47 -25.23
N GLN A 306 -14.06 -2.56 -24.48
CA GLN A 306 -12.96 -2.87 -23.55
C GLN A 306 -12.27 -4.19 -23.93
N ILE A 307 -10.96 -4.13 -24.17
CA ILE A 307 -10.09 -5.28 -24.47
C ILE A 307 -9.13 -5.47 -23.29
N ASP A 308 -9.30 -6.56 -22.54
CA ASP A 308 -8.45 -6.97 -21.42
C ASP A 308 -8.41 -8.51 -21.32
N ILE A 309 -7.36 -9.05 -20.71
CA ILE A 309 -7.19 -10.49 -20.48
C ILE A 309 -7.87 -10.94 -19.17
N CYS A 310 -8.19 -10.00 -18.28
CA CYS A 310 -8.83 -10.24 -16.98
C CYS A 310 -10.35 -10.06 -17.12
N ALA A 311 -11.13 -11.12 -16.92
CA ALA A 311 -12.59 -11.07 -17.06
C ALA A 311 -13.23 -10.11 -16.04
N GLU A 312 -12.66 -10.06 -14.84
CA GLU A 312 -13.10 -9.27 -13.69
C GLU A 312 -12.94 -7.76 -13.90
N GLU A 313 -12.09 -7.33 -14.84
CA GLU A 313 -11.91 -5.92 -15.20
C GLU A 313 -13.00 -5.41 -16.15
N LEU A 314 -13.65 -6.31 -16.90
CA LEU A 314 -14.54 -5.96 -18.00
C LEU A 314 -15.86 -5.38 -17.46
N GLY A 315 -15.95 -4.06 -17.48
CA GLY A 315 -17.07 -3.31 -16.92
C GLY A 315 -17.01 -3.04 -15.41
N ASN A 316 -15.84 -3.17 -14.79
CA ASN A 316 -15.64 -2.90 -13.36
C ASN A 316 -16.08 -1.49 -12.90
N ASN A 317 -15.91 -0.46 -13.73
CA ASN A 317 -16.23 0.93 -13.38
C ASN A 317 -17.40 1.53 -14.17
N VAL A 318 -17.47 1.28 -15.49
CA VAL A 318 -18.55 1.72 -16.36
C VAL A 318 -18.95 0.55 -17.24
N ARG A 319 -20.25 0.30 -17.38
CA ARG A 319 -20.78 -0.76 -18.24
C ARG A 319 -20.38 -0.52 -19.71
N PRO A 320 -19.54 -1.38 -20.33
CA PRO A 320 -19.16 -1.23 -21.72
C PRO A 320 -20.31 -1.64 -22.63
N SER A 321 -20.30 -1.12 -23.85
CA SER A 321 -21.19 -1.56 -24.93
C SER A 321 -20.72 -2.88 -25.54
N VAL A 322 -19.41 -3.16 -25.53
CA VAL A 322 -18.84 -4.44 -25.96
C VAL A 322 -17.64 -4.80 -25.08
N THR A 323 -17.59 -6.04 -24.62
CA THR A 323 -16.44 -6.65 -23.94
C THR A 323 -15.70 -7.58 -24.89
N LEU A 324 -14.38 -7.52 -24.88
CA LEU A 324 -13.52 -8.38 -25.71
C LEU A 324 -12.46 -9.01 -24.79
N LEU A 325 -12.85 -10.11 -24.14
CA LEU A 325 -11.96 -10.90 -23.30
C LEU A 325 -10.93 -11.63 -24.17
N GLY A 326 -9.64 -11.33 -24.01
CA GLY A 326 -8.58 -11.99 -24.78
C GLY A 326 -7.21 -11.34 -24.63
N ASP A 327 -6.21 -11.94 -25.26
CA ASP A 327 -4.93 -11.29 -25.49
C ASP A 327 -5.11 -10.08 -26.42
N ILE A 328 -4.47 -8.96 -26.08
CA ILE A 328 -4.69 -7.68 -26.75
C ILE A 328 -4.18 -7.72 -28.20
N ASN A 329 -3.07 -8.43 -28.48
CA ASN A 329 -2.53 -8.55 -29.82
C ASN A 329 -3.42 -9.46 -30.69
N ALA A 330 -3.84 -10.61 -30.16
CA ALA A 330 -4.78 -11.52 -30.83
C ALA A 330 -6.13 -10.86 -31.15
N VAL A 331 -6.75 -10.18 -30.17
CA VAL A 331 -8.01 -9.45 -30.37
C VAL A 331 -7.85 -8.30 -31.38
N THR A 332 -6.70 -7.61 -31.38
CA THR A 332 -6.41 -6.58 -32.38
C THR A 332 -6.34 -7.16 -33.80
N LYS A 333 -5.77 -8.37 -33.97
CA LYS A 333 -5.78 -9.08 -35.26
C LYS A 333 -7.20 -9.46 -35.68
N GLN A 334 -8.03 -9.98 -34.77
CA GLN A 334 -9.44 -10.27 -35.06
C GLN A 334 -10.23 -9.01 -35.48
N LEU A 335 -9.95 -7.84 -34.88
CA LEU A 335 -10.54 -6.55 -35.29
C LEU A 335 -10.05 -6.13 -36.69
N LEU A 336 -8.75 -6.22 -36.95
CA LEU A 336 -8.16 -5.94 -38.27
C LEU A 336 -8.81 -6.79 -39.37
N GLU A 337 -9.04 -8.09 -39.13
CA GLU A 337 -9.75 -8.95 -40.09
C GLU A 337 -11.16 -8.44 -40.43
N GLN A 338 -11.88 -7.81 -39.49
CA GLN A 338 -13.17 -7.19 -39.80
C GLN A 338 -13.01 -5.98 -40.72
N PHE A 339 -11.98 -5.16 -40.50
CA PHE A 339 -11.68 -4.00 -41.33
C PHE A 339 -11.01 -4.35 -42.66
N ASP A 340 -10.40 -5.53 -42.79
CA ASP A 340 -9.93 -6.09 -44.06
C ASP A 340 -11.13 -6.65 -44.88
N LYS A 341 -12.08 -7.34 -44.24
CA LYS A 341 -13.33 -7.84 -44.86
C LYS A 341 -14.30 -6.75 -45.30
N THR A 342 -14.33 -5.62 -44.58
CA THR A 342 -15.13 -4.44 -44.95
C THR A 342 -14.34 -3.18 -44.65
N PRO A 343 -13.52 -2.72 -45.63
CA PRO A 343 -12.70 -1.53 -45.52
C PRO A 343 -13.52 -0.30 -45.12
N TRP A 344 -13.02 0.39 -44.11
CA TRP A 344 -13.61 1.61 -43.59
C TRP A 344 -12.51 2.53 -43.05
N GLN A 345 -12.63 3.82 -43.35
CA GLN A 345 -11.74 4.86 -42.82
C GLN A 345 -12.58 5.96 -42.20
N TYR A 346 -12.17 6.41 -41.02
CA TYR A 346 -12.79 7.56 -40.37
C TYR A 346 -12.44 8.86 -41.14
N PRO A 347 -13.43 9.68 -41.56
CA PRO A 347 -13.16 10.79 -42.48
C PRO A 347 -12.16 11.83 -41.92
N PRO A 348 -11.03 12.10 -42.63
CA PRO A 348 -9.98 13.00 -42.14
C PRO A 348 -10.39 14.48 -42.09
N GLU A 349 -11.46 14.83 -42.83
CA GLU A 349 -12.09 16.16 -42.89
C GLU A 349 -13.25 16.34 -41.89
N SER A 350 -13.51 15.34 -41.04
CA SER A 350 -14.60 15.41 -40.06
C SER A 350 -14.44 16.60 -39.10
N GLN A 351 -15.57 17.14 -38.64
CA GLN A 351 -15.59 18.21 -37.64
C GLN A 351 -14.85 17.81 -36.35
N TRP A 352 -14.86 16.52 -36.01
CA TRP A 352 -14.09 15.99 -34.88
C TRP A 352 -12.58 16.18 -35.05
N TRP A 353 -12.04 15.83 -36.22
CA TRP A 353 -10.62 16.04 -36.52
C TRP A 353 -10.24 17.52 -36.48
N LYS A 354 -11.10 18.42 -36.98
CA LYS A 354 -10.90 19.87 -36.90
C LYS A 354 -10.80 20.34 -35.44
N THR A 355 -11.80 20.04 -34.61
CA THR A 355 -11.82 20.38 -33.18
C THR A 355 -10.63 19.83 -32.40
N LEU A 356 -10.19 18.60 -32.70
CA LEU A 356 -9.01 18.01 -32.07
C LEU A 356 -7.72 18.71 -32.50
N ARG A 357 -7.48 18.90 -33.80
CA ARG A 357 -6.27 19.54 -34.34
C ARG A 357 -6.14 21.00 -33.89
N GLU A 358 -7.24 21.76 -33.88
CA GLU A 358 -7.29 23.11 -33.33
C GLU A 358 -6.88 23.14 -31.85
N LYS A 359 -7.38 22.20 -31.04
CA LYS A 359 -7.04 22.16 -29.62
C LYS A 359 -5.62 21.65 -29.36
N MET A 360 -5.09 20.75 -30.19
CA MET A 360 -3.67 20.35 -30.16
C MET A 360 -2.78 21.57 -30.43
N LYS A 361 -2.99 22.27 -31.56
CA LYS A 361 -2.24 23.46 -31.96
C LYS A 361 -2.27 24.56 -30.88
N SER A 362 -3.45 24.83 -30.32
CA SER A 362 -3.62 25.78 -29.20
C SER A 362 -2.83 25.37 -27.95
N ASN A 363 -2.89 24.09 -27.57
CA ASN A 363 -2.22 23.60 -26.36
C ASN A 363 -0.70 23.50 -26.52
N GLU A 364 -0.21 23.21 -27.72
CA GLU A 364 1.21 23.19 -28.07
C GLU A 364 1.79 24.62 -28.08
N ALA A 365 1.09 25.58 -28.71
CA ALA A 365 1.48 26.99 -28.70
C ALA A 365 1.65 27.52 -27.26
N ALA A 366 0.64 27.31 -26.39
CA ALA A 366 0.71 27.72 -24.99
C ALA A 366 1.85 27.02 -24.20
N SER A 367 2.25 25.80 -24.57
CA SER A 367 3.40 25.14 -23.93
C SER A 367 4.74 25.66 -24.44
N LYS A 368 4.85 26.05 -25.71
CA LYS A 368 6.04 26.70 -26.28
C LYS A 368 6.22 28.12 -25.76
N GLU A 369 5.13 28.85 -25.57
CA GLU A 369 5.12 30.18 -24.94
C GLU A 369 5.68 30.13 -23.52
N LEU A 370 5.22 29.18 -22.69
CA LEU A 370 5.75 28.97 -21.33
C LEU A 370 7.23 28.56 -21.33
N ALA A 371 7.67 27.74 -22.29
CA ALA A 371 9.08 27.38 -22.43
C ALA A 371 9.97 28.59 -22.82
N SER A 372 9.40 29.56 -23.54
CA SER A 372 10.07 30.78 -24.03
C SER A 372 10.05 31.94 -23.02
N LYS A 373 9.36 31.78 -21.88
CA LYS A 373 9.29 32.81 -20.83
C LYS A 373 10.66 32.98 -20.17
N LYS A 374 11.28 34.15 -20.34
CA LYS A 374 12.52 34.53 -19.64
C LYS A 374 12.24 34.76 -18.15
N SER A 375 13.12 34.23 -17.31
CA SER A 375 13.03 34.27 -15.85
C SER A 375 14.43 34.03 -15.24
N PRO A 376 14.73 34.43 -13.99
CA PRO A 376 16.05 34.25 -13.38
C PRO A 376 16.49 32.79 -13.22
N LEU A 377 15.53 31.88 -13.02
CA LEU A 377 15.72 30.43 -13.05
C LEU A 377 14.81 29.83 -14.12
N MET A 378 15.13 28.61 -14.57
CA MET A 378 14.29 27.89 -15.53
C MET A 378 12.92 27.52 -14.94
N ASN A 379 11.94 27.26 -15.80
CA ASN A 379 10.70 26.57 -15.42
C ASN A 379 10.64 25.18 -16.08
N TYR A 380 9.74 24.32 -15.59
CA TYR A 380 9.55 22.95 -16.09
C TYR A 380 9.42 22.83 -17.63
N TYR A 381 8.76 23.77 -18.31
CA TYR A 381 8.63 23.70 -19.76
C TYR A 381 9.97 24.00 -20.44
N THR A 382 10.69 25.04 -20.01
CA THR A 382 12.02 25.37 -20.52
C THR A 382 12.97 24.16 -20.38
N VAL A 383 12.99 23.52 -19.21
CA VAL A 383 13.78 22.30 -18.97
C VAL A 383 13.38 21.18 -19.93
N PHE A 384 12.10 20.79 -19.98
CA PHE A 384 11.72 19.62 -20.78
C PHE A 384 11.78 19.85 -22.29
N PHE A 385 11.64 21.08 -22.79
CA PHE A 385 11.89 21.36 -24.20
C PHE A 385 13.39 21.25 -24.52
N CYS A 386 14.29 21.83 -23.71
CA CYS A 386 15.74 21.70 -23.89
C CYS A 386 16.20 20.23 -23.82
N VAL A 387 15.63 19.43 -22.91
CA VAL A 387 15.89 17.99 -22.83
C VAL A 387 15.39 17.27 -24.08
N GLN A 388 14.12 17.46 -24.45
CA GLN A 388 13.48 16.76 -25.58
C GLN A 388 14.20 17.00 -26.93
N GLU A 389 14.81 18.17 -27.13
CA GLU A 389 15.57 18.48 -28.35
C GLU A 389 16.83 17.63 -28.52
N GLN A 390 17.39 17.10 -27.43
CA GLN A 390 18.62 16.30 -27.45
C GLN A 390 18.40 14.80 -27.21
N LEU A 391 17.20 14.37 -26.76
CA LEU A 391 16.95 12.96 -26.46
C LEU A 391 17.09 12.07 -27.71
N PRO A 392 17.91 10.98 -27.64
CA PRO A 392 17.90 9.95 -28.67
C PRO A 392 16.50 9.34 -28.80
N ARG A 393 16.02 9.14 -30.04
CA ARG A 393 14.65 8.66 -30.28
C ARG A 393 14.37 7.26 -29.73
N ASP A 394 15.42 6.48 -29.56
CA ASP A 394 15.42 5.13 -29.02
C ASP A 394 15.78 5.10 -27.52
N CYS A 395 15.91 6.22 -26.82
CA CYS A 395 16.21 6.20 -25.39
C CYS A 395 15.03 5.65 -24.56
N ILE A 396 15.33 4.98 -23.45
CA ILE A 396 14.34 4.66 -22.42
C ILE A 396 14.28 5.83 -21.45
N VAL A 397 13.08 6.40 -21.29
CA VAL A 397 12.80 7.48 -20.34
C VAL A 397 12.11 6.90 -19.11
N VAL A 398 12.81 6.93 -17.97
CA VAL A 398 12.23 6.72 -16.65
C VAL A 398 11.85 8.09 -16.08
N SER A 399 10.70 8.23 -15.41
CA SER A 399 10.31 9.52 -14.82
C SER A 399 9.27 9.40 -13.71
N GLU A 400 9.54 10.03 -12.57
CA GLU A 400 8.60 10.17 -11.45
C GLU A 400 8.63 11.59 -10.84
N GLY A 401 8.02 11.77 -9.66
CA GLY A 401 7.68 13.08 -9.09
C GLY A 401 6.28 13.57 -9.47
N ALA A 402 5.90 14.74 -8.95
CA ALA A 402 4.60 15.35 -9.21
C ALA A 402 4.60 16.20 -10.49
N ASN A 403 4.96 17.48 -10.39
CA ASN A 403 5.03 18.40 -11.52
C ASN A 403 5.99 17.88 -12.61
N THR A 404 7.13 17.32 -12.21
CA THR A 404 8.13 16.69 -13.10
C THR A 404 7.49 15.64 -14.01
N MET A 405 6.85 14.61 -13.44
CA MET A 405 6.20 13.56 -14.23
C MET A 405 5.02 14.10 -15.04
N ASP A 406 4.17 14.94 -14.45
CA ASP A 406 2.88 15.30 -15.03
C ASP A 406 3.00 16.31 -16.18
N ILE A 407 4.01 17.20 -16.12
CA ILE A 407 4.43 18.10 -17.21
C ILE A 407 5.35 17.37 -18.17
N GLY A 408 6.35 16.63 -17.67
CA GLY A 408 7.31 15.86 -18.46
C GLY A 408 6.62 14.90 -19.43
N ARG A 409 5.60 14.15 -18.98
CA ARG A 409 4.77 13.28 -19.85
C ARG A 409 4.08 14.02 -21.03
N THR A 410 3.87 15.34 -20.92
CA THR A 410 3.29 16.16 -21.98
C THR A 410 4.31 16.73 -22.96
N VAL A 411 5.59 16.86 -22.57
CA VAL A 411 6.65 17.41 -23.42
C VAL A 411 7.54 16.29 -23.97
N LEU A 412 8.06 15.43 -23.09
CA LEU A 412 8.92 14.31 -23.44
C LEU A 412 8.17 13.27 -24.28
N GLU A 413 8.68 12.96 -25.47
CA GLU A 413 8.07 12.04 -26.44
C GLU A 413 8.70 10.65 -26.37
N ASN A 414 7.91 9.60 -26.64
CA ASN A 414 8.41 8.26 -26.86
C ASN A 414 8.03 7.78 -28.26
N TYR A 415 9.03 7.25 -28.98
CA TYR A 415 8.86 6.76 -30.36
C TYR A 415 8.78 5.23 -30.45
N LEU A 416 9.15 4.51 -29.38
CA LEU A 416 9.19 3.05 -29.32
C LEU A 416 8.38 2.50 -28.12
N PRO A 417 7.74 1.33 -28.25
CA PRO A 417 6.95 0.70 -27.18
C PRO A 417 7.84 0.32 -26.00
N ARG A 418 7.29 0.36 -24.77
CA ARG A 418 7.99 -0.02 -23.52
C ARG A 418 9.22 0.86 -23.18
N HIS A 419 9.48 1.94 -23.92
CA HIS A 419 10.57 2.90 -23.67
C HIS A 419 10.20 4.02 -22.69
N ARG A 420 9.07 3.89 -21.98
CA ARG A 420 8.71 4.75 -20.86
C ARG A 420 8.37 3.92 -19.64
N LEU A 421 9.01 4.23 -18.52
CA LEU A 421 8.68 3.74 -17.19
C LEU A 421 8.34 4.94 -16.30
N ASP A 422 7.29 4.85 -15.48
CA ASP A 422 6.93 5.89 -14.53
C ASP A 422 6.24 5.30 -13.28
N ALA A 423 5.85 6.16 -12.34
CA ALA A 423 5.15 5.83 -11.09
C ALA A 423 3.88 4.95 -11.26
N GLY A 424 3.41 4.77 -12.50
CA GLY A 424 2.54 3.66 -12.86
C GLY A 424 1.12 3.78 -12.31
N THR A 425 0.52 2.64 -11.96
CA THR A 425 -0.87 2.62 -11.44
C THR A 425 -0.98 3.03 -9.98
N PHE A 426 0.08 2.85 -9.20
CA PHE A 426 0.03 3.08 -7.75
C PHE A 426 0.55 4.47 -7.36
N GLY A 427 1.07 5.25 -8.32
CA GLY A 427 1.58 6.61 -8.06
C GLY A 427 2.82 6.62 -7.17
N THR A 428 3.57 5.51 -7.16
CA THR A 428 4.70 5.27 -6.27
C THR A 428 5.87 6.15 -6.62
N MET A 429 6.37 6.91 -5.64
CA MET A 429 7.67 7.60 -5.69
C MET A 429 8.77 6.66 -5.18
N GLY A 430 9.99 6.79 -5.70
CA GLY A 430 11.12 5.90 -5.40
C GLY A 430 11.26 4.72 -6.36
N VAL A 431 10.50 4.67 -7.45
CA VAL A 431 10.67 3.63 -8.48
C VAL A 431 11.78 3.98 -9.48
N GLY A 432 12.14 5.28 -9.59
CA GLY A 432 12.96 5.84 -10.66
C GLY A 432 14.29 5.12 -10.85
N LEU A 433 15.18 5.18 -9.85
CA LEU A 433 16.51 4.61 -10.00
C LEU A 433 16.49 3.08 -10.13
N GLY A 434 15.59 2.38 -9.43
CA GLY A 434 15.41 0.93 -9.58
C GLY A 434 14.98 0.55 -11.02
N PHE A 435 14.02 1.28 -11.58
CA PHE A 435 13.58 1.09 -12.97
C PHE A 435 14.68 1.46 -13.99
N ALA A 436 15.47 2.51 -13.74
CA ALA A 436 16.57 2.91 -14.62
C ALA A 436 17.73 1.91 -14.60
N ILE A 437 18.09 1.37 -13.43
CA ILE A 437 19.05 0.27 -13.27
C ILE A 437 18.60 -0.95 -14.07
N ALA A 438 17.35 -1.39 -13.89
CA ALA A 438 16.77 -2.51 -14.63
C ALA A 438 16.78 -2.28 -16.15
N ALA A 439 16.35 -1.10 -16.61
CA ALA A 439 16.40 -0.73 -18.01
C ALA A 439 17.82 -0.78 -18.57
N ALA A 440 18.79 -0.15 -17.90
CA ALA A 440 20.19 -0.11 -18.35
C ALA A 440 20.82 -1.51 -18.45
N ILE A 441 20.49 -2.40 -17.51
CA ILE A 441 20.97 -3.78 -17.49
C ILE A 441 20.31 -4.63 -18.60
N VAL A 442 19.03 -4.40 -18.92
CA VAL A 442 18.34 -5.10 -20.02
C VAL A 442 18.83 -4.62 -21.40
N VAL A 443 19.03 -3.32 -21.60
CA VAL A 443 19.46 -2.79 -22.91
C VAL A 443 20.93 -3.09 -23.21
N LYS A 444 21.80 -3.16 -22.19
CA LYS A 444 23.22 -3.53 -22.33
C LYS A 444 23.45 -4.84 -23.10
N ASP A 445 22.49 -5.76 -23.01
CA ASP A 445 22.56 -7.07 -23.68
C ASP A 445 21.83 -7.12 -25.03
N ARG A 446 20.84 -6.26 -25.24
CA ARG A 446 19.89 -6.35 -26.36
C ARG A 446 20.12 -5.28 -27.42
N HIS A 447 20.52 -4.08 -27.01
CA HIS A 447 20.62 -2.88 -27.85
C HIS A 447 21.86 -2.04 -27.44
N LEU A 448 23.03 -2.45 -27.93
CA LEU A 448 24.29 -1.72 -27.75
C LEU A 448 24.15 -0.25 -28.19
N GLY A 449 24.40 0.68 -27.27
CA GLY A 449 24.33 2.13 -27.50
C GLY A 449 23.04 2.81 -27.04
N GLN A 450 21.97 2.06 -26.77
CA GLN A 450 20.70 2.60 -26.29
C GLN A 450 20.86 3.30 -24.93
N ARG A 451 20.46 4.57 -24.83
CA ARG A 451 20.59 5.37 -23.59
C ARG A 451 19.38 5.20 -22.67
N VAL A 452 19.63 5.27 -21.36
CA VAL A 452 18.59 5.37 -20.32
C VAL A 452 18.69 6.74 -19.66
N ILE A 453 17.57 7.45 -19.63
CA ILE A 453 17.44 8.80 -19.09
C ILE A 453 16.40 8.75 -17.95
N CYS A 454 16.79 9.17 -16.76
CA CYS A 454 15.95 9.11 -15.56
C CYS A 454 15.61 10.54 -15.14
N VAL A 455 14.33 10.91 -15.17
CA VAL A 455 13.86 12.29 -15.02
C VAL A 455 13.03 12.44 -13.76
N GLU A 456 13.70 12.90 -12.72
CA GLU A 456 13.27 12.86 -11.33
C GLU A 456 12.84 14.25 -10.84
N GLY A 457 11.81 14.33 -10.00
CA GLY A 457 11.66 15.46 -9.09
C GLY A 457 12.56 15.25 -7.88
N ASP A 458 13.12 16.33 -7.33
CA ASP A 458 13.94 16.31 -6.10
C ASP A 458 13.39 15.40 -4.98
N SER A 459 12.10 15.51 -4.66
CA SER A 459 11.42 14.66 -3.67
C SER A 459 11.45 13.19 -4.06
N ALA A 460 11.16 12.87 -5.32
CA ALA A 460 11.07 11.48 -5.79
C ALA A 460 12.46 10.81 -5.83
N PHE A 461 13.48 11.57 -6.28
CA PHE A 461 14.88 11.16 -6.18
C PHE A 461 15.25 10.77 -4.74
N GLY A 462 14.80 11.53 -3.74
CA GLY A 462 15.05 11.25 -2.32
C GLY A 462 14.66 9.84 -1.84
N PHE A 463 13.61 9.24 -2.40
CA PHE A 463 13.17 7.89 -2.02
C PHE A 463 14.10 6.76 -2.48
N SER A 464 14.93 6.98 -3.52
CA SER A 464 15.81 5.94 -4.07
C SER A 464 17.25 6.41 -4.35
N GLY A 465 17.61 7.65 -4.02
CA GLY A 465 18.88 8.30 -4.39
C GLY A 465 20.16 7.59 -3.97
N MET A 466 20.12 6.75 -2.93
CA MET A 466 21.27 5.91 -2.55
C MET A 466 21.63 4.85 -3.60
N GLU A 467 20.73 4.51 -4.51
CA GLU A 467 21.00 3.63 -5.65
C GLU A 467 21.89 4.29 -6.72
N VAL A 468 22.24 5.59 -6.59
CA VAL A 468 23.34 6.18 -7.38
C VAL A 468 24.65 5.41 -7.17
N GLU A 469 24.90 4.88 -5.96
CA GLU A 469 26.06 4.00 -5.75
C GLU A 469 25.95 2.72 -6.58
N THR A 470 24.76 2.11 -6.67
CA THR A 470 24.52 0.92 -7.52
C THR A 470 24.74 1.22 -9.00
N ILE A 471 24.29 2.38 -9.47
CA ILE A 471 24.52 2.87 -10.84
C ILE A 471 26.02 2.99 -11.14
N CYS A 472 26.79 3.59 -10.23
CA CYS A 472 28.24 3.73 -10.34
C CYS A 472 28.99 2.40 -10.25
N ARG A 473 28.65 1.54 -9.28
CA ARG A 473 29.29 0.24 -9.04
C ARG A 473 29.19 -0.73 -10.21
N TYR A 474 28.08 -0.73 -10.95
CA TYR A 474 27.93 -1.50 -12.18
C TYR A 474 28.29 -0.73 -13.46
N ASN A 475 28.74 0.52 -13.31
CA ASN A 475 29.07 1.45 -14.37
C ASN A 475 27.99 1.51 -15.47
N LEU A 476 26.75 1.77 -15.06
CA LEU A 476 25.60 1.85 -15.97
C LEU A 476 25.54 3.25 -16.58
N PRO A 477 25.52 3.43 -17.91
CA PRO A 477 25.58 4.75 -18.56
C PRO A 477 24.22 5.48 -18.55
N ILE A 478 23.63 5.59 -17.36
CA ILE A 478 22.38 6.30 -17.07
C ILE A 478 22.69 7.80 -16.94
N VAL A 479 21.85 8.64 -17.55
CA VAL A 479 21.83 10.08 -17.30
C VAL A 479 20.66 10.39 -16.37
N LEU A 480 20.96 10.78 -15.13
CA LEU A 480 19.97 11.23 -14.15
C LEU A 480 19.76 12.74 -14.30
N LEU A 481 18.52 13.18 -14.42
CA LEU A 481 18.11 14.58 -14.45
C LEU A 481 17.23 14.84 -13.22
N VAL A 482 17.77 15.53 -12.21
CA VAL A 482 17.02 15.91 -11.01
C VAL A 482 16.50 17.32 -11.21
N VAL A 483 15.18 17.46 -11.38
CA VAL A 483 14.51 18.75 -11.46
C VAL A 483 14.26 19.24 -10.04
N ASN A 484 14.99 20.28 -9.65
CA ASN A 484 15.11 20.74 -8.28
C ASN A 484 14.39 22.07 -8.09
N ASN A 485 13.28 22.02 -7.36
CA ASN A 485 12.47 23.18 -7.00
C ASN A 485 12.42 23.41 -5.48
N ASN A 486 13.36 22.81 -4.75
CA ASN A 486 13.48 22.84 -3.28
C ASN A 486 12.22 22.31 -2.53
N GLY A 487 11.48 21.34 -3.07
CA GLY A 487 10.30 20.83 -2.34
C GLY A 487 9.26 20.00 -3.10
N ILE A 488 8.35 19.39 -2.34
CA ILE A 488 7.20 18.64 -2.85
C ILE A 488 6.19 19.61 -3.48
N TYR A 489 5.98 19.49 -4.79
CA TYR A 489 5.21 20.41 -5.66
C TYR A 489 5.81 21.81 -5.84
N GLN A 490 6.09 22.50 -4.74
CA GLN A 490 6.67 23.84 -4.66
C GLN A 490 7.61 23.90 -3.46
N GLY A 491 8.68 24.69 -3.56
CA GLY A 491 9.65 24.88 -2.48
C GLY A 491 9.79 26.34 -2.07
N LEU A 492 10.82 26.60 -1.26
CA LEU A 492 11.21 27.95 -0.86
C LEU A 492 12.54 28.33 -1.50
N ASP A 493 12.72 29.61 -1.78
CA ASP A 493 14.03 30.20 -2.08
C ASP A 493 14.89 30.33 -0.82
N ALA A 494 16.18 30.62 -1.03
CA ALA A 494 17.16 30.69 0.06
C ALA A 494 16.91 31.86 1.01
N ASP A 495 16.39 32.99 0.53
CA ASP A 495 16.16 34.19 1.34
C ASP A 495 14.98 33.95 2.29
N THR A 496 13.85 33.46 1.77
CA THR A 496 12.68 33.07 2.56
C THR A 496 13.01 31.99 3.60
N TRP A 497 13.86 31.01 3.24
CA TRP A 497 14.34 30.00 4.18
C TRP A 497 15.19 30.61 5.31
N ASN A 498 16.13 31.50 4.97
CA ASN A 498 16.96 32.18 5.95
C ASN A 498 16.14 33.10 6.87
N GLU A 499 15.08 33.75 6.36
CA GLU A 499 14.13 34.48 7.19
C GLU A 499 13.41 33.55 8.19
N MET A 500 12.93 32.38 7.75
CA MET A 500 12.30 31.39 8.63
C MET A 500 13.24 30.88 9.72
N LEU A 501 14.52 30.65 9.43
CA LEU A 501 15.53 30.25 10.43
C LEU A 501 15.68 31.26 11.59
N ASN A 502 15.34 32.54 11.37
CA ASN A 502 15.38 33.58 12.40
C ASN A 502 14.08 33.66 13.24
N VAL A 503 12.99 32.99 12.82
CA VAL A 503 11.68 33.06 13.48
C VAL A 503 11.53 31.99 14.58
N GLY A 504 12.11 30.80 14.40
CA GLY A 504 11.99 29.71 15.37
C GLY A 504 12.58 28.39 14.90
N ASP A 505 12.30 27.32 15.64
CA ASP A 505 12.77 25.97 15.29
C ASP A 505 12.22 25.51 13.94
N THR A 506 13.09 25.02 13.07
CA THR A 506 12.76 24.52 11.72
C THR A 506 11.63 23.50 11.69
N THR A 507 11.51 22.64 12.71
CA THR A 507 10.45 21.62 12.80
C THR A 507 9.06 22.21 13.02
N VAL A 508 8.98 23.49 13.44
CA VAL A 508 7.74 24.23 13.67
C VAL A 508 7.48 25.25 12.55
N VAL A 509 8.51 25.93 12.06
CA VAL A 509 8.34 27.07 11.12
C VAL A 509 8.48 26.71 9.64
N ALA A 510 9.21 25.63 9.29
CA ALA A 510 9.39 25.25 7.90
C ALA A 510 8.13 24.52 7.37
N PRO A 511 7.57 24.92 6.21
CA PRO A 511 6.47 24.20 5.58
C PRO A 511 6.81 22.72 5.36
N PRO A 512 5.94 21.74 5.71
CA PRO A 512 6.24 20.31 5.58
C PRO A 512 6.53 19.79 4.15
N SER A 513 6.38 20.65 3.14
CA SER A 513 6.67 20.37 1.73
C SER A 513 8.03 20.88 1.26
N CYS A 514 8.70 21.79 1.98
CA CYS A 514 9.97 22.36 1.51
C CYS A 514 11.18 21.51 1.93
N PHE A 515 12.24 21.61 1.12
CA PHE A 515 13.55 21.04 1.41
C PHE A 515 14.59 22.16 1.52
N LEU A 516 15.81 21.80 1.94
CA LEU A 516 16.93 22.73 2.01
C LEU A 516 17.17 23.39 0.63
N PRO A 517 17.14 24.73 0.52
CA PRO A 517 17.34 25.40 -0.75
C PRO A 517 18.72 25.15 -1.36
N ASN A 518 18.79 25.11 -2.69
CA ASN A 518 20.03 24.94 -3.46
C ASN A 518 20.79 23.64 -3.12
N LEU A 519 20.08 22.57 -2.78
CA LEU A 519 20.69 21.28 -2.44
C LEU A 519 21.44 20.67 -3.65
N HIS A 520 22.70 20.34 -3.43
CA HIS A 520 23.66 19.87 -4.44
C HIS A 520 23.61 18.35 -4.67
N TYR A 521 22.49 17.84 -5.20
CA TYR A 521 22.29 16.41 -5.49
C TYR A 521 23.38 15.80 -6.38
N GLU A 522 23.98 16.56 -7.28
CA GLU A 522 25.02 16.06 -8.21
C GLU A 522 26.31 15.61 -7.50
N GLN A 523 26.55 16.09 -6.29
CA GLN A 523 27.72 15.69 -5.50
C GLN A 523 27.68 14.20 -5.11
N ILE A 524 26.49 13.61 -4.96
CA ILE A 524 26.37 12.16 -4.65
C ILE A 524 26.90 11.29 -5.80
N MET A 525 26.70 11.72 -7.04
CA MET A 525 27.20 11.04 -8.23
C MET A 525 28.73 11.14 -8.32
N THR A 526 29.27 12.33 -8.07
CA THR A 526 30.72 12.56 -8.01
C THR A 526 31.38 11.76 -6.87
N ALA A 527 30.76 11.69 -5.70
CA ALA A 527 31.26 10.93 -4.53
C ALA A 527 31.39 9.43 -4.82
N PHE A 528 30.53 8.86 -5.66
CA PHE A 528 30.62 7.47 -6.11
C PHE A 528 31.39 7.28 -7.43
N GLY A 529 32.07 8.31 -7.94
CA GLY A 529 32.99 8.23 -9.08
C GLY A 529 32.37 8.44 -10.47
N GLY A 530 31.08 8.78 -10.54
CA GLY A 530 30.40 9.24 -11.76
C GLY A 530 30.65 10.73 -12.04
N LYS A 531 29.79 11.36 -12.86
CA LYS A 531 29.88 12.79 -13.21
C LYS A 531 28.69 13.60 -12.68
N GLY A 532 28.93 14.52 -11.76
CA GLY A 532 27.93 15.52 -11.32
C GLY A 532 28.01 16.81 -12.13
N TYR A 533 26.84 17.39 -12.45
CA TYR A 533 26.66 18.71 -13.05
C TYR A 533 25.59 19.48 -12.27
N PHE A 534 25.87 20.73 -11.89
CA PHE A 534 24.89 21.65 -11.30
C PHE A 534 24.57 22.72 -12.34
N VAL A 535 23.29 22.93 -12.66
CA VAL A 535 22.87 23.85 -13.74
C VAL A 535 21.74 24.75 -13.28
N GLN A 536 21.82 26.02 -13.69
CA GLN A 536 20.83 27.07 -13.38
C GLN A 536 20.24 27.68 -14.66
N THR A 537 20.96 27.59 -15.78
CA THR A 537 20.57 28.16 -17.08
C THR A 537 20.23 27.10 -18.14
N PRO A 538 19.41 27.45 -19.16
CA PRO A 538 19.16 26.57 -20.31
C PRO A 538 20.44 26.16 -21.05
N GLU A 539 21.40 27.07 -21.17
CA GLU A 539 22.67 26.87 -21.88
C GLU A 539 23.56 25.84 -21.16
N GLU A 540 23.67 25.93 -19.82
CA GLU A 540 24.37 24.94 -18.99
C GLU A 540 23.68 23.56 -19.06
N LEU A 541 22.34 23.53 -19.01
CA LEU A 541 21.57 22.30 -19.17
C LEU A 541 21.83 21.67 -20.56
N GLN A 542 21.83 22.48 -21.63
CA GLN A 542 22.07 21.98 -22.98
C GLN A 542 23.47 21.39 -23.14
N GLU A 543 24.52 22.05 -22.63
CA GLU A 543 25.89 21.55 -22.78
C GLU A 543 26.18 20.35 -21.85
N SER A 544 25.73 20.37 -20.60
CA SER A 544 25.89 19.24 -19.66
C SER A 544 25.13 17.98 -20.11
N LEU A 545 23.94 18.13 -20.69
CA LEU A 545 23.18 17.02 -21.27
C LEU A 545 23.89 16.45 -22.50
N LYS A 546 24.37 17.30 -23.40
CA LYS A 546 25.14 16.91 -24.59
C LYS A 546 26.40 16.12 -24.22
N GLN A 547 27.15 16.59 -23.22
CA GLN A 547 28.32 15.87 -22.68
C GLN A 547 27.93 14.51 -22.06
N SER A 548 26.85 14.48 -21.29
CA SER A 548 26.33 13.26 -20.63
C SER A 548 25.82 12.20 -21.63
N LEU A 549 25.23 12.64 -22.75
CA LEU A 549 24.77 11.76 -23.82
C LEU A 549 25.93 11.24 -24.68
N ALA A 550 26.96 12.06 -24.91
CA ALA A 550 28.17 11.67 -25.63
C ALA A 550 29.03 10.68 -24.83
N ASP A 551 29.14 10.86 -23.51
CA ASP A 551 29.87 9.94 -22.64
C ASP A 551 29.05 8.70 -22.31
N THR A 552 29.49 7.54 -22.81
CA THR A 552 28.94 6.21 -22.50
C THR A 552 29.80 5.43 -21.50
N THR A 553 30.91 6.02 -21.04
CA THR A 553 31.90 5.34 -20.19
C THR A 553 31.60 5.44 -18.70
N LYS A 554 30.74 6.39 -18.29
CA LYS A 554 30.34 6.65 -16.91
C LYS A 554 28.87 7.11 -16.81
N PRO A 555 28.20 6.88 -15.66
CA PRO A 555 26.95 7.57 -15.34
C PRO A 555 27.15 9.07 -15.08
N SER A 556 26.08 9.84 -15.24
CA SER A 556 26.04 11.24 -14.84
C SER A 556 24.74 11.64 -14.14
N LEU A 557 24.81 12.70 -13.33
CA LEU A 557 23.68 13.36 -12.69
C LEU A 557 23.75 14.85 -13.00
N ILE A 558 22.67 15.39 -13.55
CA ILE A 558 22.47 16.82 -13.78
C ILE A 558 21.40 17.29 -12.79
N ASN A 559 21.80 18.14 -11.84
CA ASN A 559 20.93 18.79 -10.87
C ASN A 559 20.50 20.14 -11.46
N ILE A 560 19.20 20.26 -11.75
CA ILE A 560 18.61 21.32 -12.57
C ILE A 560 17.79 22.23 -11.66
N MET A 561 18.35 23.38 -11.29
CA MET A 561 17.63 24.38 -10.50
C MET A 561 16.52 25.02 -11.34
N ILE A 562 15.31 25.05 -10.79
CA ILE A 562 14.15 25.73 -11.38
C ILE A 562 13.48 26.68 -10.38
N GLU A 563 12.64 27.58 -10.88
CA GLU A 563 11.76 28.42 -10.06
C GLU A 563 10.97 27.56 -9.05
N THR A 564 11.13 27.86 -7.76
CA THR A 564 10.51 27.13 -6.64
C THR A 564 8.98 27.13 -6.69
N GLN A 565 8.41 28.15 -7.33
CA GLN A 565 6.98 28.36 -7.51
C GLN A 565 6.47 27.96 -8.91
N ALA A 566 7.31 27.40 -9.79
CA ALA A 566 6.86 26.95 -11.11
C ALA A 566 5.82 25.84 -11.00
N THR A 567 4.76 25.92 -11.79
CA THR A 567 3.66 24.97 -11.78
C THR A 567 3.19 24.62 -13.19
N ARG A 568 2.30 23.62 -13.28
CA ARG A 568 1.65 23.24 -14.52
C ARG A 568 0.68 24.32 -15.01
N LYS A 569 0.59 24.52 -16.33
CA LYS A 569 -0.36 25.44 -16.95
C LYS A 569 -1.80 25.18 -16.48
N ALA A 570 -2.49 26.25 -16.10
CA ALA A 570 -3.86 26.19 -15.60
C ALA A 570 -4.78 25.48 -16.63
N GLN A 571 -5.46 24.42 -16.19
CA GLN A 571 -6.53 23.83 -16.98
C GLN A 571 -7.77 24.71 -16.82
N GLY A 572 -8.25 25.32 -17.91
CA GLY A 572 -9.55 25.97 -17.92
C GLY A 572 -10.65 24.98 -17.56
N ARG A 573 -11.09 25.00 -16.29
CA ARG A 573 -12.28 24.32 -15.82
C ARG A 573 -13.49 25.21 -16.17
N PRO A 574 -14.64 24.66 -16.56
CA PRO A 574 -15.90 25.37 -16.36
C PRO A 574 -15.98 25.76 -14.89
N GLY A 575 -16.40 27.00 -14.59
CA GLY A 575 -16.67 27.38 -13.21
C GLY A 575 -17.76 26.47 -12.61
N PRO A 576 -17.80 26.30 -11.27
CA PRO A 576 -18.97 25.70 -10.64
C PRO A 576 -20.23 26.49 -11.07
N PRO A 577 -21.39 25.83 -11.20
CA PRO A 577 -22.66 26.54 -11.42
C PRO A 577 -22.81 27.62 -10.35
N GLY A 578 -23.20 28.83 -10.76
CA GLY A 578 -23.42 29.92 -9.82
C GLY A 578 -24.45 29.50 -8.77
N VAL A 579 -24.11 29.66 -7.49
CA VAL A 579 -25.05 29.41 -6.39
C VAL A 579 -26.32 30.24 -6.60
N PRO A 580 -27.52 29.65 -6.44
CA PRO A 580 -28.76 30.42 -6.44
C PRO A 580 -28.68 31.56 -5.43
N GLY A 581 -29.13 32.75 -5.81
CA GLY A 581 -29.13 33.90 -4.90
C GLY A 581 -29.96 33.58 -3.65
N MET A 582 -29.39 33.84 -2.47
CA MET A 582 -30.08 33.62 -1.20
C MET A 582 -31.42 34.39 -1.16
N PRO A 583 -32.49 33.80 -0.60
CA PRO A 583 -33.72 34.54 -0.32
C PRO A 583 -33.42 35.80 0.50
N GLY A 584 -34.12 36.90 0.20
CA GLY A 584 -34.00 38.12 0.99
C GLY A 584 -34.44 37.88 2.45
N PRO A 585 -33.82 38.53 3.44
CA PRO A 585 -34.12 38.31 4.85
C PRO A 585 -35.58 38.65 5.18
N ILE A 586 -36.18 37.87 6.08
CA ILE A 586 -37.53 38.08 6.58
C ILE A 586 -37.60 39.42 7.30
N GLY A 587 -38.61 40.24 7.00
CA GLY A 587 -38.83 41.52 7.65
C GLY A 587 -39.16 41.35 9.14
N TRP A 588 -38.54 42.18 9.99
CA TRP A 588 -38.71 42.15 11.44
C TRP A 588 -40.19 42.32 11.87
N PRO A 589 -40.69 41.53 12.84
CA PRO A 589 -42.00 41.75 13.43
C PRO A 589 -42.11 43.14 14.07
N GLY A 590 -43.30 43.75 13.98
CA GLY A 590 -43.59 45.02 14.66
C GLY A 590 -43.66 44.86 16.19
N PRO A 591 -43.32 45.89 16.97
CA PRO A 591 -43.31 45.82 18.43
C PRO A 591 -44.71 45.63 19.02
N GLU A 592 -44.78 44.85 20.10
CA GLU A 592 -46.03 44.51 20.80
C GLU A 592 -46.54 45.69 21.66
N GLY A 593 -47.87 45.88 21.73
CA GLY A 593 -48.49 47.01 22.43
C GLY A 593 -48.58 46.84 23.96
N PRO A 594 -48.62 47.94 24.73
CA PRO A 594 -48.63 47.89 26.20
C PRO A 594 -49.93 47.30 26.78
N ARG A 595 -49.78 46.51 27.86
CA ARG A 595 -50.85 45.76 28.53
C ARG A 595 -51.61 46.61 29.56
N GLY A 596 -52.95 46.49 29.61
CA GLY A 596 -53.84 47.23 30.53
C GLY A 596 -53.93 46.68 31.97
N PHE A 597 -54.52 47.49 32.86
CA PHE A 597 -54.56 47.29 34.33
C PHE A 597 -55.72 46.38 34.84
N PRO A 598 -55.64 45.84 36.09
CA PRO A 598 -56.44 44.69 36.55
C PRO A 598 -57.67 45.01 37.44
N GLY A 599 -58.50 44.00 37.76
CA GLY A 599 -59.62 44.12 38.72
C GLY A 599 -60.13 42.82 39.39
N PHE A 600 -60.00 42.78 40.72
CA PHE A 600 -60.78 42.15 41.83
C PHE A 600 -61.33 40.68 41.85
N PRO A 601 -61.51 40.05 43.06
CA PRO A 601 -61.76 38.60 43.25
C PRO A 601 -63.21 38.17 43.65
N GLY A 602 -63.53 36.85 43.63
CA GLY A 602 -64.92 36.27 43.72
C GLY A 602 -65.18 35.11 44.73
N MET A 603 -66.20 34.24 44.52
CA MET A 603 -66.65 33.04 45.31
C MET A 603 -67.72 32.19 44.51
N LEU A 604 -68.19 30.94 44.83
CA LEU A 604 -67.68 29.73 45.52
C LEU A 604 -68.66 28.49 45.47
N GLY A 605 -68.35 27.42 44.68
CA GLY A 605 -68.61 25.96 44.96
C GLY A 605 -70.02 25.26 44.91
N GLN A 606 -70.05 23.97 44.50
CA GLN A 606 -70.70 22.79 45.18
C GLN A 606 -70.49 21.41 44.43
N LYS A 607 -70.97 20.27 44.98
CA LYS A 607 -70.44 18.88 44.80
C LYS A 607 -71.52 17.76 44.66
N GLY A 608 -71.20 16.63 43.97
CA GLY A 608 -71.79 15.27 44.13
C GLY A 608 -72.25 14.60 42.81
N GLU A 609 -72.46 13.28 42.62
CA GLU A 609 -72.06 12.01 43.28
C GLU A 609 -72.18 10.83 42.25
N MET A 610 -71.92 9.55 42.59
CA MET A 610 -71.54 8.48 41.60
C MET A 610 -72.32 7.14 41.64
N GLY A 611 -72.52 6.49 40.46
CA GLY A 611 -72.73 5.02 40.28
C GLY A 611 -73.71 4.64 39.16
N PRO A 612 -73.91 3.35 38.77
CA PRO A 612 -73.06 2.13 38.87
C PRO A 612 -72.85 1.43 37.47
N LYS A 613 -72.53 0.12 37.42
CA LYS A 613 -72.02 -0.64 36.23
C LYS A 613 -72.80 -1.93 35.89
N GLY A 614 -72.94 -2.28 34.59
CA GLY A 614 -73.36 -3.58 34.04
C GLY A 614 -73.92 -3.43 32.60
N GLU A 615 -73.92 -4.37 31.64
CA GLU A 615 -73.37 -5.75 31.49
C GLU A 615 -73.07 -6.04 29.99
N PRO A 616 -72.40 -7.14 29.58
CA PRO A 616 -71.89 -7.32 28.21
C PRO A 616 -72.68 -8.26 27.27
N GLY A 617 -73.11 -7.73 26.12
CA GLY A 617 -72.82 -8.28 24.77
C GLY A 617 -73.67 -9.43 24.16
N ILE A 618 -74.09 -9.27 22.90
CA ILE A 618 -74.44 -10.32 21.91
C ILE A 618 -74.04 -9.83 20.49
N ALA A 619 -73.76 -10.74 19.53
CA ALA A 619 -73.26 -10.43 18.18
C ALA A 619 -74.13 -10.96 17.02
N GLY A 620 -73.94 -10.40 15.80
CA GLY A 620 -74.57 -10.80 14.52
C GLY A 620 -75.51 -9.73 13.94
N HIS A 621 -75.69 -9.50 12.63
CA HIS A 621 -75.15 -10.12 11.40
C HIS A 621 -74.94 -9.07 10.27
N ARG A 622 -74.39 -9.51 9.12
CA ARG A 622 -73.83 -8.72 8.01
C ARG A 622 -74.88 -8.03 7.10
N GLY A 623 -74.62 -6.76 6.74
CA GLY A 623 -75.34 -5.99 5.69
C GLY A 623 -74.50 -5.69 4.44
N PRO A 624 -75.10 -5.20 3.32
CA PRO A 624 -74.53 -5.32 1.97
C PRO A 624 -73.59 -4.19 1.52
N THR A 625 -72.85 -4.47 0.44
CA THR A 625 -71.79 -3.62 -0.15
C THR A 625 -72.34 -2.39 -0.89
N GLY A 626 -72.00 -1.19 -0.41
CA GLY A 626 -72.10 0.08 -1.18
C GLY A 626 -70.80 0.39 -1.95
N ARG A 627 -70.91 1.05 -3.12
CA ARG A 627 -69.76 1.48 -3.94
C ARG A 627 -69.22 2.85 -3.49
N PRO A 628 -67.96 2.99 -3.05
CA PRO A 628 -67.37 4.30 -2.76
C PRO A 628 -66.86 5.02 -4.01
N GLY A 629 -67.13 6.33 -4.09
CA GLY A 629 -66.59 7.24 -5.12
C GLY A 629 -65.10 7.55 -4.95
N LYS A 630 -64.52 8.28 -5.92
CA LYS A 630 -63.06 8.44 -6.07
C LYS A 630 -62.42 9.32 -4.98
N ARG A 631 -61.17 8.97 -4.67
CA ARG A 631 -60.33 9.41 -3.54
C ARG A 631 -60.07 10.93 -3.50
N GLY A 632 -60.42 11.56 -2.39
CA GLY A 632 -60.10 12.95 -2.04
C GLY A 632 -58.95 13.09 -1.02
N LYS A 633 -58.52 14.33 -0.75
CA LYS A 633 -57.31 14.69 0.02
C LYS A 633 -57.40 14.34 1.51
N GLN A 634 -56.25 14.12 2.14
CA GLN A 634 -56.12 13.83 3.58
C GLN A 634 -56.43 15.08 4.43
N GLY A 635 -57.46 14.99 5.27
CA GLY A 635 -57.85 16.00 6.24
C GLY A 635 -57.24 15.78 7.63
N GLN A 636 -57.41 16.78 8.50
CA GLN A 636 -56.78 16.89 9.82
C GLN A 636 -57.25 15.80 10.82
N LYS A 637 -56.38 15.47 11.79
CA LYS A 637 -56.70 14.66 12.97
C LYS A 637 -57.11 15.60 14.11
N GLY A 638 -58.30 15.41 14.66
CA GLY A 638 -58.80 16.17 15.83
C GLY A 638 -58.30 15.66 17.18
N ASP A 639 -58.56 16.43 18.23
CA ASP A 639 -57.93 16.31 19.55
C ASP A 639 -58.54 15.28 20.52
N SER A 640 -57.60 14.66 21.26
CA SER A 640 -57.55 14.37 22.72
C SER A 640 -58.78 13.86 23.51
N GLY A 641 -58.53 12.77 24.26
CA GLY A 641 -59.30 12.32 25.44
C GLY A 641 -58.38 12.03 26.64
N VAL A 642 -58.89 12.15 27.86
CA VAL A 642 -58.10 12.41 29.09
C VAL A 642 -57.55 11.14 29.80
N MET A 643 -56.42 11.30 30.48
CA MET A 643 -55.65 10.31 31.25
C MET A 643 -56.32 9.85 32.56
N GLY A 644 -56.18 8.57 32.92
CA GLY A 644 -56.64 7.98 34.21
C GLY A 644 -55.58 7.99 35.32
N PRO A 645 -55.96 7.86 36.60
CA PRO A 645 -55.07 8.10 37.75
C PRO A 645 -54.13 6.92 38.12
N PRO A 646 -52.99 7.19 38.81
CA PRO A 646 -52.02 6.17 39.23
C PRO A 646 -52.50 5.22 40.34
N GLY A 647 -51.87 4.04 40.41
CA GLY A 647 -52.09 3.03 41.47
C GLY A 647 -51.46 3.36 42.83
N LYS A 648 -51.91 2.68 43.89
CA LYS A 648 -51.44 2.91 45.27
C LYS A 648 -50.09 2.21 45.57
N PRO A 649 -49.21 2.81 46.39
CA PRO A 649 -47.96 2.18 46.84
C PRO A 649 -48.16 0.94 47.73
N GLY A 650 -47.18 0.02 47.72
CA GLY A 650 -47.09 -1.10 48.64
C GLY A 650 -46.45 -0.73 50.00
N PRO A 651 -46.61 -1.57 51.04
CA PRO A 651 -46.11 -1.31 52.39
C PRO A 651 -44.60 -1.53 52.56
N SER A 652 -43.97 -0.74 53.44
CA SER A 652 -42.53 -0.77 53.74
C SER A 652 -42.08 -1.99 54.56
N GLY A 653 -40.87 -2.50 54.26
CA GLY A 653 -40.17 -3.49 55.09
C GLY A 653 -39.55 -2.89 56.36
N GLN A 654 -39.30 -3.73 57.37
CA GLN A 654 -38.78 -3.30 58.68
C GLN A 654 -37.24 -3.10 58.68
N PRO A 655 -36.69 -2.21 59.54
CA PRO A 655 -35.25 -2.00 59.66
C PRO A 655 -34.46 -3.19 60.23
N GLY A 656 -33.25 -3.43 59.71
CA GLY A 656 -32.28 -4.35 60.29
C GLY A 656 -31.68 -3.84 61.61
N ARG A 657 -31.28 -4.75 62.50
CA ARG A 657 -30.73 -4.42 63.83
C ARG A 657 -29.22 -4.09 63.78
N PRO A 658 -28.69 -3.25 64.69
CA PRO A 658 -27.26 -2.95 64.79
C PRO A 658 -26.39 -4.18 65.05
N GLY A 659 -25.14 -4.15 64.54
CA GLY A 659 -24.20 -5.27 64.62
C GLY A 659 -23.53 -5.45 66.00
N PRO A 660 -22.99 -6.66 66.28
CA PRO A 660 -22.28 -6.96 67.52
C PRO A 660 -20.84 -6.39 67.53
N PRO A 661 -20.29 -6.01 68.70
CA PRO A 661 -18.88 -5.58 68.83
C PRO A 661 -17.88 -6.70 68.53
N GLY A 662 -16.71 -6.33 68.00
CA GLY A 662 -15.62 -7.27 67.69
C GLY A 662 -14.88 -7.80 68.94
N PRO A 663 -14.37 -9.05 68.93
CA PRO A 663 -13.63 -9.63 70.05
C PRO A 663 -12.15 -9.17 70.12
N PRO A 664 -11.51 -9.19 71.32
CA PRO A 664 -10.12 -8.73 71.51
C PRO A 664 -9.06 -9.74 71.05
N GLY A 665 -7.80 -9.30 70.89
CA GLY A 665 -6.69 -10.14 70.42
C GLY A 665 -5.66 -10.57 71.47
N SER A 666 -4.96 -11.68 71.17
CA SER A 666 -3.75 -12.24 71.86
C SER A 666 -4.00 -12.89 73.23
N PRO A 667 -3.30 -14.01 73.62
CA PRO A 667 -1.84 -14.19 73.50
C PRO A 667 -1.33 -15.60 73.11
N SER A 668 0.00 -15.73 73.16
CA SER A 668 0.89 -16.84 72.76
C SER A 668 0.84 -18.15 73.57
N ALA A 669 1.02 -19.29 72.89
CA ALA A 669 1.90 -20.43 73.24
C ALA A 669 1.89 -21.45 72.08
N GLY A 670 2.92 -22.31 71.91
CA GLY A 670 3.09 -23.09 70.67
C GLY A 670 3.35 -24.59 70.84
N GLN A 671 3.21 -25.34 69.74
CA GLN A 671 3.93 -26.59 69.50
C GLN A 671 3.95 -26.96 68.00
N PHE A 672 4.98 -27.69 67.57
CA PHE A 672 5.19 -28.14 66.20
C PHE A 672 4.44 -29.44 65.89
N VAL A 673 3.73 -29.51 64.76
CA VAL A 673 3.53 -30.78 64.01
C VAL A 673 3.58 -30.50 62.50
N MET A 674 4.33 -31.32 61.77
CA MET A 674 4.53 -31.25 60.33
C MET A 674 3.46 -32.10 59.60
N GLY A 675 2.71 -31.52 58.66
CA GLY A 675 1.76 -32.27 57.83
C GLY A 675 2.46 -33.08 56.72
N PRO A 676 2.00 -34.29 56.36
CA PRO A 676 2.64 -35.12 55.35
C PRO A 676 2.50 -34.53 53.93
N LYS A 677 3.54 -34.74 53.13
CA LYS A 677 3.61 -34.35 51.71
C LYS A 677 2.65 -35.18 50.87
N GLY A 678 1.77 -34.53 50.12
CA GLY A 678 0.84 -35.20 49.19
C GLY A 678 1.56 -36.00 48.09
N GLU A 679 0.96 -37.13 47.70
CA GLU A 679 1.52 -38.04 46.71
C GLU A 679 1.46 -37.48 45.28
N ARG A 680 2.33 -38.00 44.42
CA ARG A 680 2.46 -37.57 43.02
C ARG A 680 1.47 -38.36 42.15
N GLY A 681 0.62 -37.68 41.39
CA GLY A 681 -0.32 -38.32 40.48
C GLY A 681 0.38 -39.20 39.42
N PHE A 682 -0.28 -40.29 39.03
CA PHE A 682 0.24 -41.25 38.05
C PHE A 682 0.29 -40.67 36.62
N PRO A 683 1.27 -41.07 35.79
CA PRO A 683 1.29 -40.72 34.36
C PRO A 683 0.09 -41.31 33.61
N GLY A 684 -0.46 -40.55 32.66
CA GLY A 684 -1.48 -41.05 31.73
C GLY A 684 -0.91 -42.08 30.73
N PRO A 685 -1.73 -43.02 30.21
CA PRO A 685 -1.27 -44.05 29.28
C PRO A 685 -0.94 -43.47 27.88
N PRO A 686 0.00 -44.09 27.13
CA PRO A 686 0.34 -43.64 25.77
C PRO A 686 -0.81 -43.81 24.77
N GLY A 687 -0.99 -42.83 23.89
CA GLY A 687 -2.00 -42.88 22.83
C GLY A 687 -1.70 -43.93 21.74
N ARG A 688 -2.74 -44.64 21.27
CA ARG A 688 -2.66 -45.55 20.12
C ARG A 688 -3.00 -44.82 18.82
N CYS A 689 -2.12 -44.93 17.81
CA CYS A 689 -2.46 -44.56 16.44
C CYS A 689 -3.26 -45.67 15.75
N LEU A 690 -4.28 -45.29 14.97
CA LEU A 690 -4.94 -46.14 13.98
C LEU A 690 -4.52 -45.67 12.57
N CYS A 691 -3.41 -46.20 12.07
CA CYS A 691 -3.03 -46.07 10.66
C CYS A 691 -3.20 -47.42 9.96
N GLY A 692 -4.00 -47.45 8.88
CA GLY A 692 -4.13 -48.61 8.00
C GLY A 692 -3.16 -48.50 6.82
N THR A 693 -2.54 -49.62 6.46
CA THR A 693 -1.62 -49.75 5.31
C THR A 693 -2.38 -50.09 4.01
N PRO A 694 -1.76 -49.88 2.82
CA PRO A 694 -2.48 -49.69 1.56
C PRO A 694 -2.76 -50.97 0.76
N MET A 695 -3.71 -50.88 -0.18
CA MET A 695 -4.00 -51.89 -1.21
C MET A 695 -4.12 -51.24 -2.61
N ASN A 696 -3.91 -52.06 -3.65
CA ASN A 696 -3.70 -51.70 -5.05
C ASN A 696 -4.33 -52.81 -5.91
N VAL A 697 -4.74 -52.68 -7.19
CA VAL A 697 -4.36 -51.73 -8.26
C VAL A 697 -5.57 -51.52 -9.23
N ASN A 698 -5.40 -50.58 -10.17
CA ASN A 698 -6.00 -50.55 -11.53
C ASN A 698 -7.35 -49.85 -11.80
N ASN A 699 -7.34 -49.11 -12.90
CA ASN A 699 -8.44 -48.53 -13.70
C ASN A 699 -8.89 -49.58 -14.75
N PRO A 700 -10.11 -49.57 -15.38
CA PRO A 700 -10.56 -48.45 -16.22
C PRO A 700 -12.10 -48.19 -16.36
N SER A 701 -12.41 -47.07 -17.05
CA SER A 701 -13.55 -46.86 -17.98
C SER A 701 -14.93 -46.36 -17.50
N TYR A 702 -15.18 -45.06 -17.76
CA TYR A 702 -16.36 -44.46 -18.43
C TYR A 702 -17.79 -44.96 -18.13
N GLY A 703 -18.68 -44.09 -17.61
CA GLY A 703 -20.14 -44.27 -17.74
C GLY A 703 -21.03 -43.59 -16.68
N GLU A 704 -21.45 -42.35 -16.94
CA GLU A 704 -22.70 -41.69 -16.46
C GLU A 704 -22.98 -41.50 -14.95
N SER A 705 -24.01 -40.69 -14.68
CA SER A 705 -24.19 -39.91 -13.45
C SER A 705 -25.39 -40.34 -12.59
N VAL A 706 -25.22 -40.33 -11.26
CA VAL A 706 -26.33 -40.19 -10.30
C VAL A 706 -25.92 -39.25 -9.16
N TYR A 707 -26.71 -38.21 -8.92
CA TYR A 707 -26.54 -37.29 -7.78
C TYR A 707 -27.05 -37.95 -6.47
N GLY A 708 -26.26 -37.91 -5.39
CA GLY A 708 -26.67 -38.30 -4.03
C GLY A 708 -25.60 -37.91 -2.99
N PRO A 709 -25.94 -37.40 -1.79
CA PRO A 709 -25.08 -36.41 -1.14
C PRO A 709 -24.36 -36.87 0.14
N SER A 710 -23.02 -36.77 0.17
CA SER A 710 -22.23 -36.75 1.42
C SER A 710 -20.84 -36.10 1.26
N SER A 711 -20.81 -34.83 0.83
CA SER A 711 -19.63 -33.98 1.07
C SER A 711 -19.58 -33.55 2.55
N PRO A 712 -18.39 -33.43 3.18
CA PRO A 712 -18.27 -32.87 4.51
C PRO A 712 -18.65 -31.39 4.45
N ARG A 713 -19.83 -31.05 4.99
CA ARG A 713 -20.32 -29.68 5.02
C ARG A 713 -19.46 -28.85 5.95
N VAL A 714 -19.08 -27.65 5.51
CA VAL A 714 -18.54 -26.59 6.36
C VAL A 714 -19.52 -26.37 7.53
N PRO A 715 -19.07 -26.29 8.79
CA PRO A 715 -19.95 -26.08 9.92
C PRO A 715 -20.73 -24.77 9.75
N ALA A 716 -22.06 -24.86 9.77
CA ALA A 716 -22.90 -23.68 9.73
C ALA A 716 -22.76 -22.91 11.05
N ILE A 717 -22.48 -21.60 10.95
CA ILE A 717 -22.39 -20.69 12.09
C ILE A 717 -23.75 -20.01 12.27
N PHE A 718 -24.41 -20.31 13.38
CA PHE A 718 -25.67 -19.70 13.77
C PHE A 718 -25.43 -18.50 14.71
N VAL A 719 -26.36 -17.55 14.72
CA VAL A 719 -26.35 -16.43 15.67
C VAL A 719 -27.67 -16.48 16.43
N VAL A 720 -27.59 -16.56 17.75
CA VAL A 720 -28.73 -16.70 18.66
C VAL A 720 -28.67 -15.64 19.76
N ASN A 721 -29.83 -15.21 20.24
CA ASN A 721 -29.95 -14.11 21.19
C ASN A 721 -29.85 -14.57 22.65
N ASN A 722 -30.16 -15.83 22.96
CA ASN A 722 -30.20 -16.39 24.31
C ASN A 722 -30.03 -17.93 24.33
N GLN A 723 -30.03 -18.53 25.53
CA GLN A 723 -29.90 -19.99 25.71
C GLN A 723 -31.06 -20.80 25.11
N GLU A 724 -32.29 -20.28 25.16
CA GLU A 724 -33.47 -21.01 24.66
C GLU A 724 -33.43 -21.16 23.13
N GLU A 725 -32.95 -20.14 22.42
CA GLU A 725 -32.66 -20.22 20.99
C GLU A 725 -31.49 -21.16 20.67
N LEU A 726 -30.44 -21.21 21.52
CA LEU A 726 -29.31 -22.14 21.37
C LEU A 726 -29.78 -23.60 21.48
N GLU A 727 -30.59 -23.93 22.49
CA GLU A 727 -31.09 -25.29 22.70
C GLU A 727 -32.04 -25.76 21.59
N ARG A 728 -32.81 -24.84 20.99
CA ARG A 728 -33.68 -25.12 19.84
C ARG A 728 -32.92 -25.45 18.54
N LEU A 729 -31.64 -25.12 18.42
CA LEU A 729 -30.83 -25.47 17.25
C LEU A 729 -30.50 -26.98 17.23
N ASN A 730 -31.27 -27.76 16.46
CA ASN A 730 -31.10 -29.21 16.35
C ASN A 730 -30.14 -29.65 15.21
N THR A 731 -29.00 -28.98 15.09
CA THR A 731 -27.96 -29.28 14.08
C THR A 731 -26.70 -29.79 14.78
N GLN A 732 -26.24 -31.00 14.46
CA GLN A 732 -24.96 -31.54 14.97
C GLN A 732 -23.78 -30.98 14.18
N ASN A 733 -22.59 -30.91 14.80
CA ASN A 733 -21.38 -30.29 14.26
C ASN A 733 -21.61 -28.84 13.80
N ALA A 734 -22.41 -28.10 14.58
CA ALA A 734 -22.72 -26.69 14.35
C ALA A 734 -21.98 -25.81 15.35
N ILE A 735 -21.71 -24.57 14.93
CA ILE A 735 -21.19 -23.51 15.80
C ILE A 735 -22.29 -22.47 15.98
N ALA A 736 -22.45 -21.93 17.18
CA ALA A 736 -23.43 -20.88 17.47
C ALA A 736 -22.80 -19.77 18.30
N PHE A 737 -23.03 -18.52 17.91
CA PHE A 737 -22.64 -17.35 18.68
C PHE A 737 -23.85 -16.83 19.49
N ARG A 738 -23.72 -16.81 20.82
CA ARG A 738 -24.71 -16.22 21.72
C ARG A 738 -24.44 -14.72 21.88
N ARG A 739 -25.36 -13.89 21.40
CA ARG A 739 -25.23 -12.42 21.44
C ARG A 739 -25.26 -11.84 22.85
N ASP A 740 -26.07 -12.42 23.74
CA ASP A 740 -26.21 -11.98 25.13
C ASP A 740 -24.94 -12.23 25.96
N GLN A 741 -24.21 -13.30 25.66
CA GLN A 741 -22.96 -13.67 26.35
C GLN A 741 -21.68 -13.41 25.55
N ARG A 742 -21.80 -12.94 24.30
CA ARG A 742 -20.71 -12.71 23.34
C ARG A 742 -19.75 -13.90 23.18
N SER A 743 -20.25 -15.12 23.36
CA SER A 743 -19.45 -16.35 23.40
C SER A 743 -19.85 -17.33 22.29
N LEU A 744 -18.86 -18.10 21.84
CA LEU A 744 -19.01 -19.15 20.84
C LEU A 744 -19.28 -20.50 21.53
N TYR A 745 -20.23 -21.25 20.98
CA TYR A 745 -20.60 -22.59 21.40
C TYR A 745 -20.46 -23.56 20.23
N PHE A 746 -20.01 -24.78 20.52
CA PHE A 746 -19.99 -25.89 19.56
C PHE A 746 -20.94 -26.99 20.03
N LYS A 747 -21.69 -27.61 19.10
CA LYS A 747 -22.56 -28.75 19.41
C LYS A 747 -21.85 -30.08 19.13
N ASP A 748 -21.45 -30.76 20.18
CA ASP A 748 -20.88 -32.11 20.12
C ASP A 748 -21.98 -33.18 20.32
N SER A 749 -21.57 -34.43 20.58
CA SER A 749 -22.48 -35.55 20.86
C SER A 749 -23.12 -35.51 22.26
N LEU A 750 -22.68 -34.64 23.16
CA LEU A 750 -23.13 -34.54 24.55
C LEU A 750 -23.94 -33.26 24.82
N GLY A 751 -23.74 -32.19 24.04
CA GLY A 751 -24.54 -30.97 24.13
C GLY A 751 -23.93 -29.76 23.43
N TRP A 752 -24.34 -28.57 23.85
CA TRP A 752 -23.66 -27.32 23.48
C TRP A 752 -22.58 -27.00 24.52
N LEU A 753 -21.33 -26.94 24.09
CA LEU A 753 -20.18 -26.62 24.93
C LEU A 753 -19.63 -25.23 24.59
N PRO A 754 -19.33 -24.37 25.58
CA PRO A 754 -18.69 -23.09 25.35
C PRO A 754 -17.23 -23.28 24.92
N ILE A 755 -16.81 -22.53 23.90
CA ILE A 755 -15.42 -22.45 23.47
C ILE A 755 -14.76 -21.32 24.28
N GLN A 756 -14.10 -21.66 25.39
CA GLN A 756 -13.39 -20.70 26.25
C GLN A 756 -11.94 -20.46 25.81
N ASN A 757 -11.51 -19.20 25.80
CA ASN A 757 -10.09 -18.83 25.82
C ASN A 757 -9.51 -19.13 27.21
N LEU A 758 -8.30 -19.71 27.26
CA LEU A 758 -7.61 -20.12 28.49
C LEU A 758 -6.57 -19.08 28.92
N LEU A 759 -6.98 -18.07 29.70
CA LEU A 759 -6.07 -17.21 30.47
C LEU A 759 -6.71 -16.83 31.83
N SER A 760 -6.04 -17.18 32.93
CA SER A 760 -6.27 -16.61 34.27
C SER A 760 -5.06 -16.84 35.19
N GLU A 761 -4.84 -15.92 36.13
CA GLU A 761 -3.51 -15.52 36.65
C GLU A 761 -3.07 -16.14 38.03
N PRO A 762 -1.84 -15.86 38.54
CA PRO A 762 -1.12 -16.73 39.48
C PRO A 762 -1.21 -16.35 40.98
N ARG A 763 -0.58 -17.18 41.83
CA ARG A 763 -0.22 -16.86 43.23
C ARG A 763 1.17 -17.39 43.61
N ILE A 764 2.18 -16.52 43.71
CA ILE A 764 3.41 -16.78 44.49
C ILE A 764 3.83 -15.48 45.19
N GLN A 765 4.15 -15.56 46.49
CA GLN A 765 4.66 -14.45 47.30
C GLN A 765 6.17 -14.24 47.10
N ILE A 766 6.62 -12.98 47.07
CA ILE A 766 8.04 -12.64 47.09
C ILE A 766 8.51 -12.50 48.56
N VAL A 767 9.51 -13.28 48.95
CA VAL A 767 10.28 -13.08 50.19
C VAL A 767 11.58 -12.36 49.82
N SER A 768 11.89 -11.27 50.52
CA SER A 768 13.05 -10.44 50.23
C SER A 768 14.32 -10.90 50.96
N TYR A 769 15.46 -10.85 50.26
CA TYR A 769 16.78 -10.87 50.88
C TYR A 769 17.65 -9.76 50.27
N ARG A 770 18.20 -8.90 51.13
CA ARG A 770 19.22 -7.89 50.77
C ARG A 770 20.60 -8.53 50.75
N CYS A 771 21.43 -8.20 49.77
CA CYS A 771 22.87 -8.41 49.87
C CYS A 771 23.62 -7.15 49.39
N THR A 772 24.52 -6.64 50.23
CA THR A 772 25.29 -5.41 50.00
C THR A 772 26.77 -5.70 49.76
N ALA A 773 27.39 -5.11 48.75
CA ALA A 773 28.85 -5.03 48.63
C ALA A 773 29.27 -3.72 47.93
N ARG A 774 30.38 -3.13 48.39
CA ARG A 774 31.01 -1.89 47.87
C ARG A 774 32.20 -2.22 46.95
N PRO A 775 32.63 -1.28 46.09
CA PRO A 775 33.75 -1.49 45.16
C PRO A 775 35.14 -1.23 45.79
N PRO A 776 36.22 -1.81 45.25
CA PRO A 776 37.59 -1.38 45.49
C PRO A 776 38.20 -0.59 44.31
N THR A 777 39.24 0.18 44.62
CA THR A 777 39.95 1.15 43.76
C THR A 777 41.06 0.53 42.90
N ALA A 778 41.46 1.25 41.85
CA ALA A 778 42.57 0.89 40.96
C ALA A 778 43.94 1.38 41.46
N LEU A 779 45.03 0.68 41.09
CA LEU A 779 46.40 1.21 41.07
C LEU A 779 47.32 0.43 40.08
N ALA A 780 47.67 1.14 39.00
CA ALA A 780 49.00 1.26 38.36
C ALA A 780 49.80 0.08 37.72
N GLN A 781 50.53 0.48 36.65
CA GLN A 781 51.75 -0.07 36.04
C GLN A 781 51.68 -1.03 34.83
N THR A 782 52.66 -0.83 33.94
CA THR A 782 52.82 -1.27 32.54
C THR A 782 54.14 -2.08 32.38
N PRO A 783 54.66 -2.39 31.17
CA PRO A 783 54.10 -3.26 30.12
C PRO A 783 55.13 -4.34 29.64
N CYS A 784 54.73 -5.31 28.79
CA CYS A 784 55.68 -5.90 27.83
C CYS A 784 55.06 -6.61 26.61
N GLN A 785 55.61 -6.25 25.44
CA GLN A 785 55.85 -6.99 24.19
C GLN A 785 55.03 -8.24 23.81
N LEU A 786 54.58 -8.27 22.54
CA LEU A 786 54.70 -9.46 21.69
C LEU A 786 54.90 -9.08 20.21
N GLN A 787 55.50 -9.99 19.46
CA GLN A 787 56.27 -9.70 18.24
C GLN A 787 55.47 -9.80 16.93
N SER A 788 55.97 -9.12 15.91
CA SER A 788 55.56 -9.26 14.52
C SER A 788 56.02 -10.57 13.88
N PHE A 789 55.34 -11.01 12.82
CA PHE A 789 55.90 -12.00 11.89
C PHE A 789 55.52 -11.69 10.43
N ARG A 790 56.56 -11.45 9.60
CA ARG A 790 56.59 -11.56 8.12
C ARG A 790 55.70 -10.64 7.26
N GLN A 791 56.02 -10.36 5.99
CA GLN A 791 57.30 -10.24 5.26
C GLN A 791 56.95 -9.81 3.82
N ARG A 792 57.60 -8.78 3.25
CA ARG A 792 58.14 -8.78 1.87
C ARG A 792 58.85 -7.48 1.54
N GLU A 793 59.97 -7.62 0.84
CA GLU A 793 60.89 -6.54 0.51
C GLU A 793 60.56 -5.90 -0.85
N ARG A 794 60.98 -4.64 -1.05
CA ARG A 794 62.08 -4.28 -1.98
C ARG A 794 62.40 -2.79 -1.93
N ASN A 795 63.68 -2.49 -1.65
CA ASN A 795 64.61 -1.59 -2.36
C ASN A 795 64.10 -0.25 -2.97
N ALA A 796 64.81 0.89 -2.85
CA ALA A 796 66.07 1.18 -2.14
C ALA A 796 66.42 2.70 -2.13
N PHE A 797 66.96 3.17 -0.99
CA PHE A 797 68.08 4.15 -0.85
C PHE A 797 67.94 5.64 -1.31
N PRO A 798 68.77 6.60 -0.78
CA PRO A 798 68.17 7.66 0.08
C PRO A 798 68.79 9.10 -0.07
N THR A 799 68.47 10.00 0.88
CA THR A 799 69.26 11.18 1.39
C THR A 799 69.56 12.34 0.41
N GLN A 800 69.83 13.59 0.80
CA GLN A 800 69.65 14.39 2.04
C GLN A 800 69.83 15.89 1.65
N GLU A 801 69.26 16.81 2.45
CA GLU A 801 69.83 18.14 2.81
C GLU A 801 70.12 19.21 1.71
N GLU A 802 70.23 20.52 1.98
CA GLU A 802 70.24 21.29 3.25
C GLU A 802 69.78 22.76 3.06
N ALA A 803 69.32 23.41 4.15
CA ALA A 803 69.61 24.79 4.58
C ALA A 803 69.23 26.04 3.72
N ARG A 804 69.01 27.26 4.25
CA ARG A 804 68.74 27.84 5.61
C ARG A 804 68.31 29.32 5.42
N GLY A 805 67.54 29.93 6.33
CA GLY A 805 67.33 31.39 6.35
C GLY A 805 66.25 31.94 7.30
N CYS A 806 66.66 32.32 8.51
CA CYS A 806 65.91 33.06 9.57
C CYS A 806 66.93 34.00 10.28
N PRO A 807 66.60 34.89 11.25
CA PRO A 807 65.37 34.99 12.06
C PRO A 807 64.85 36.44 12.37
N LEU A 808 63.94 36.50 13.37
CA LEU A 808 63.37 37.65 14.11
C LEU A 808 62.22 38.38 13.37
N ASP A 809 61.14 38.86 13.98
CA ASP A 809 60.51 38.70 15.33
C ASP A 809 59.03 39.20 15.19
N LEU A 810 58.04 38.98 16.08
CA LEU A 810 57.95 38.47 17.47
C LEU A 810 56.56 37.80 17.69
N GLU A 811 56.30 37.18 18.85
CA GLU A 811 55.00 36.58 19.27
C GLU A 811 54.39 37.38 20.47
N PRO A 812 53.10 37.24 20.89
CA PRO A 812 52.49 36.02 21.48
C PRO A 812 51.00 35.78 21.08
N LEU A 813 50.25 34.73 21.45
CA LEU A 813 50.49 33.49 22.22
C LEU A 813 49.45 32.43 21.74
N SER A 814 49.87 31.17 21.60
CA SER A 814 48.99 29.97 21.56
C SER A 814 49.18 29.19 22.89
N PRO A 815 48.88 27.87 23.11
CA PRO A 815 48.46 26.74 22.27
C PRO A 815 47.14 26.09 22.83
N VAL A 816 46.59 24.92 22.43
CA VAL A 816 47.17 23.61 22.07
C VAL A 816 46.26 22.84 21.11
N SER A 817 46.89 22.23 20.09
CA SER A 817 46.41 21.00 19.46
C SER A 817 47.53 19.97 19.54
N MET A 818 47.24 18.73 19.94
CA MET A 818 48.10 17.60 19.58
C MET A 818 47.32 16.30 19.35
N THR A 819 47.77 15.62 18.30
CA THR A 819 47.32 14.34 17.76
C THR A 819 47.55 13.15 18.69
N ALA A 820 46.71 12.11 18.56
CA ALA A 820 47.06 10.74 18.92
C ALA A 820 46.60 9.74 17.84
N LEU A 821 47.41 8.71 17.60
CA LEU A 821 47.21 7.61 16.62
C LEU A 821 46.69 6.33 17.34
N PRO A 822 46.36 5.22 16.64
CA PRO A 822 45.11 4.50 16.90
C PRO A 822 45.20 3.33 17.88
N GLY A 823 44.06 3.01 18.51
CA GLY A 823 43.87 1.76 19.26
C GLY A 823 42.48 1.65 19.90
N THR A 824 41.69 0.66 19.48
CA THR A 824 40.54 0.07 20.22
C THR A 824 39.51 1.01 20.87
N LEU A 825 38.51 1.44 20.09
CA LEU A 825 37.09 1.38 20.50
C LEU A 825 36.41 0.45 19.47
N SER A 826 35.82 -0.70 19.80
CA SER A 826 34.84 -0.99 20.85
C SER A 826 33.53 -0.22 20.69
N LEU A 827 32.71 -0.66 19.73
CA LEU A 827 31.31 -1.05 19.98
C LEU A 827 30.36 -0.01 20.64
N VAL A 828 30.55 1.29 20.41
CA VAL A 828 29.59 2.34 20.85
C VAL A 828 29.31 3.36 19.73
N THR A 829 28.74 2.89 18.61
CA THR A 829 27.91 3.73 17.71
C THR A 829 26.81 2.89 17.03
N MET A 830 26.24 1.95 17.79
CA MET A 830 25.06 1.16 17.40
C MET A 830 24.08 1.02 18.58
N VAL A 831 24.08 2.02 19.48
CA VAL A 831 23.21 2.08 20.67
C VAL A 831 22.76 3.52 20.89
N TYR A 832 21.90 4.03 19.99
CA TYR A 832 20.94 5.12 20.26
C TYR A 832 19.75 5.02 19.28
N PHE A 833 19.27 3.80 19.08
CA PHE A 833 17.95 3.47 18.55
C PHE A 833 17.50 2.12 19.15
N PHE A 834 17.61 2.02 20.47
CA PHE A 834 17.16 0.89 21.27
C PHE A 834 16.59 1.36 22.60
N ASP A 835 15.56 2.22 22.52
CA ASP A 835 14.51 2.21 23.55
C ASP A 835 13.16 2.74 23.00
N GLN A 836 12.61 2.02 22.01
CA GLN A 836 11.16 1.94 21.79
C GLN A 836 10.82 0.54 21.26
N LEU A 837 11.00 -0.46 22.13
CA LEU A 837 10.33 -1.73 21.97
C LEU A 837 8.82 -1.49 22.12
N THR A 838 8.08 -1.50 21.01
CA THR A 838 6.63 -1.68 21.07
C THR A 838 6.36 -3.14 21.43
N PRO A 839 5.78 -3.45 22.59
CA PRO A 839 5.35 -4.81 22.85
C PRO A 839 4.21 -5.16 21.89
N PHE A 840 4.33 -6.30 21.21
CA PHE A 840 3.18 -6.92 20.57
C PHE A 840 2.16 -7.27 21.65
N TYR A 841 1.02 -6.60 21.66
CA TYR A 841 -0.13 -7.02 22.46
C TYR A 841 -0.68 -8.33 21.90
N PRO A 842 -0.71 -9.43 22.67
CA PRO A 842 -1.79 -10.39 22.49
C PRO A 842 -3.10 -9.68 22.82
N VAL A 843 -4.15 -9.93 22.04
CA VAL A 843 -5.47 -9.31 22.25
C VAL A 843 -6.22 -10.07 23.36
N ASP A 844 -5.71 -9.98 24.59
CA ASP A 844 -6.38 -10.32 25.84
C ASP A 844 -5.55 -9.73 27.01
N TYR A 845 -5.88 -8.50 27.42
CA TYR A 845 -5.51 -7.94 28.72
C TYR A 845 -6.70 -7.19 29.32
N THR A 846 -7.17 -7.64 30.49
CA THR A 846 -8.09 -6.88 31.33
C THR A 846 -7.30 -5.79 32.05
N VAL A 847 -7.42 -4.56 31.58
CA VAL A 847 -6.88 -3.38 32.28
C VAL A 847 -7.84 -3.02 33.42
N ASP A 848 -7.36 -3.11 34.67
CA ASP A 848 -8.02 -2.48 35.81
C ASP A 848 -7.86 -0.95 35.65
N TYR A 849 -8.93 -0.28 35.23
CA TYR A 849 -8.94 1.17 35.05
C TYR A 849 -9.03 1.88 36.41
N ARG A 850 -7.89 2.37 36.92
CA ARG A 850 -7.83 3.60 37.72
C ARG A 850 -7.20 4.66 36.84
N GLY A 851 -7.98 5.67 36.45
CA GLY A 851 -7.52 6.73 35.55
C GLY A 851 -7.41 8.05 36.29
N SER A 852 -6.18 8.46 36.62
CA SER A 852 -5.90 9.84 37.05
C SER A 852 -6.30 10.81 35.92
N CYS A 853 -6.99 11.91 36.24
CA CYS A 853 -7.30 12.95 35.25
C CYS A 853 -5.99 13.64 34.78
N GLY A 854 -5.97 14.11 33.54
CA GLY A 854 -4.76 14.65 32.90
C GLY A 854 -4.22 15.93 33.56
N ASP A 855 -2.92 16.15 33.43
CA ASP A 855 -2.11 17.28 33.94
C ASP A 855 -2.08 17.56 35.47
N GLY A 856 -3.07 17.11 36.23
CA GLY A 856 -3.14 17.24 37.68
C GLY A 856 -3.67 18.60 38.18
N VAL A 857 -4.36 19.37 37.35
CA VAL A 857 -4.93 20.68 37.71
C VAL A 857 -6.43 20.76 37.42
N LEU A 858 -7.22 20.95 38.49
CA LEU A 858 -8.68 21.10 38.54
C LEU A 858 -9.24 22.24 37.66
N GLN A 859 -9.79 22.07 36.44
CA GLN A 859 -10.29 23.24 35.66
C GLN A 859 -11.77 23.59 35.91
N PRO A 860 -12.20 24.86 35.71
CA PRO A 860 -13.58 25.27 35.98
C PRO A 860 -14.61 24.58 35.08
N GLY A 861 -15.35 23.62 35.65
CA GLY A 861 -16.32 22.79 34.94
C GLY A 861 -16.04 21.29 35.01
N GLU A 862 -14.92 20.89 35.64
CA GLU A 862 -14.60 19.50 35.94
C GLU A 862 -15.00 19.16 37.39
N GLU A 863 -15.55 17.96 37.61
CA GLU A 863 -15.88 17.40 38.94
C GLU A 863 -15.30 15.98 39.04
N CYS A 864 -14.69 15.64 40.18
CA CYS A 864 -14.24 14.28 40.52
C CYS A 864 -15.41 13.45 41.07
N ASP A 865 -15.42 12.14 40.81
CA ASP A 865 -16.57 11.27 41.10
C ASP A 865 -16.81 10.95 42.59
N ASP A 866 -15.93 11.38 43.48
CA ASP A 866 -16.06 11.27 44.93
C ASP A 866 -16.77 12.48 45.58
N GLY A 867 -16.97 13.58 44.84
CA GLY A 867 -17.62 14.79 45.30
C GLY A 867 -16.75 15.69 46.20
N ASN A 868 -15.43 15.54 46.11
CA ASN A 868 -14.43 16.28 46.88
C ASN A 868 -13.55 17.17 45.96
N ASN A 869 -12.92 18.20 46.54
CA ASN A 869 -12.15 19.24 45.83
C ASN A 869 -10.64 19.22 46.17
N ASP A 870 -10.17 18.20 46.89
CA ASP A 870 -8.77 18.09 47.33
C ASP A 870 -7.93 17.36 46.27
N VAL A 871 -6.72 17.85 46.01
CA VAL A 871 -5.93 17.51 44.79
C VAL A 871 -4.84 16.45 45.07
N GLY A 872 -5.03 15.69 46.15
CA GLY A 872 -3.98 14.86 46.76
C GLY A 872 -4.21 13.35 46.71
N ASP A 873 -5.33 12.86 46.19
CA ASP A 873 -5.62 11.43 46.02
C ASP A 873 -6.05 11.05 44.59
N ASP A 874 -6.09 9.75 44.33
CA ASP A 874 -6.35 9.18 43.01
C ASP A 874 -7.86 9.22 42.69
N CYS A 875 -8.33 10.28 42.03
CA CYS A 875 -9.67 10.34 41.41
C CYS A 875 -9.96 9.08 40.56
N ILE A 876 -11.19 8.56 40.66
CA ILE A 876 -11.56 7.26 40.07
C ILE A 876 -12.23 7.44 38.69
N GLY A 877 -12.86 8.59 38.42
CA GLY A 877 -13.28 8.98 37.08
C GLY A 877 -13.78 10.43 36.95
N CYS A 878 -13.67 10.99 35.73
CA CYS A 878 -14.12 12.36 35.38
C CYS A 878 -15.32 12.30 34.41
N HIS A 879 -16.41 13.04 34.67
CA HIS A 879 -17.64 13.06 33.83
C HIS A 879 -17.72 14.32 32.91
N ARG A 880 -18.47 14.23 31.79
CA ARG A 880 -18.29 15.08 30.58
C ARG A 880 -19.49 15.95 30.13
N ALA A 881 -19.17 17.07 29.46
CA ALA A 881 -19.85 17.63 28.26
C ALA A 881 -18.77 18.40 27.43
N TYR A 882 -18.83 18.65 26.10
CA TYR A 882 -19.95 18.86 25.18
C TYR A 882 -19.65 18.30 23.76
N CYS A 883 -20.67 18.19 22.90
CA CYS A 883 -20.46 18.31 21.44
C CYS A 883 -20.41 19.80 21.08
N GLY A 884 -19.60 20.19 20.10
CA GLY A 884 -19.40 21.61 19.74
C GLY A 884 -20.72 22.34 19.46
N ASP A 885 -20.76 23.63 19.78
CA ASP A 885 -21.91 24.57 19.75
C ASP A 885 -22.89 24.54 20.96
N GLY A 886 -23.13 23.38 21.57
CA GLY A 886 -23.93 23.28 22.80
C GLY A 886 -25.46 23.30 22.62
N HIS A 887 -26.02 23.16 21.41
CA HIS A 887 -27.45 22.94 21.21
C HIS A 887 -27.80 21.44 21.10
N ARG A 888 -28.96 21.06 21.62
CA ARG A 888 -29.37 19.65 21.79
C ARG A 888 -30.65 19.32 21.05
N HIS A 889 -30.63 19.40 19.72
CA HIS A 889 -31.79 19.16 18.88
C HIS A 889 -31.74 17.82 18.13
N LYS A 890 -32.93 17.27 17.86
CA LYS A 890 -33.16 16.15 16.95
C LYS A 890 -33.98 16.68 15.77
N GLY A 891 -33.39 16.68 14.58
CA GLY A 891 -34.02 17.13 13.35
C GLY A 891 -33.11 16.98 12.14
N VAL A 892 -33.62 17.39 10.99
CA VAL A 892 -32.86 17.54 9.75
C VAL A 892 -32.30 18.96 9.72
N GLU A 893 -30.99 19.10 9.54
CA GLU A 893 -30.28 20.38 9.45
C GLU A 893 -29.53 20.50 8.12
N ASP A 894 -29.34 21.73 7.64
CA ASP A 894 -28.66 22.04 6.38
C ASP A 894 -27.16 22.26 6.63
N CYS A 895 -26.28 21.75 5.75
CA CYS A 895 -24.85 22.03 5.82
C CYS A 895 -24.54 23.47 5.36
N ASP A 896 -24.67 24.44 6.26
CA ASP A 896 -24.36 25.85 6.01
C ASP A 896 -22.90 26.25 6.32
N GLY A 897 -22.15 25.38 7.01
CA GLY A 897 -20.75 25.57 7.39
C GLY A 897 -20.52 26.04 8.82
N SER A 898 -21.58 26.18 9.63
CA SER A 898 -21.51 26.54 11.05
C SER A 898 -21.10 25.35 11.92
N ASP A 899 -21.75 24.20 11.72
CA ASP A 899 -21.69 23.07 12.66
C ASP A 899 -20.70 21.97 12.24
N PHE A 900 -20.35 21.94 10.96
CA PHE A 900 -19.37 21.03 10.38
C PHE A 900 -18.16 21.81 9.90
N GLY A 901 -16.98 21.52 10.47
CA GLY A 901 -15.73 22.16 10.07
C GLY A 901 -15.51 22.08 8.56
N HIS A 902 -15.14 23.21 7.95
CA HIS A 902 -15.16 23.52 6.51
C HIS A 902 -14.77 22.38 5.54
N LEU A 903 -13.77 21.56 5.89
CA LEU A 903 -13.30 20.42 5.09
C LEU A 903 -14.32 19.28 4.96
N THR A 904 -15.27 19.16 5.87
CA THR A 904 -16.26 18.08 5.93
C THR A 904 -17.43 18.32 4.97
N CYS A 905 -17.84 19.59 4.83
CA CYS A 905 -18.92 20.00 3.92
C CYS A 905 -18.55 19.85 2.43
N GLU A 906 -17.28 20.08 2.06
CA GLU A 906 -16.84 19.98 0.65
C GLU A 906 -16.93 18.56 0.05
N THR A 907 -17.09 17.53 0.89
CA THR A 907 -17.26 16.13 0.45
C THR A 907 -18.67 15.79 -0.04
N TYR A 908 -19.67 16.65 0.17
CA TYR A 908 -21.06 16.40 -0.22
C TYR A 908 -21.61 17.45 -1.20
N LEU A 909 -22.65 17.09 -1.95
CA LEU A 909 -23.30 18.00 -2.91
C LEU A 909 -24.16 19.03 -2.15
N PRO A 910 -24.20 20.31 -2.57
CA PRO A 910 -25.08 21.31 -1.97
C PRO A 910 -26.55 20.86 -2.00
N GLY A 911 -27.19 20.78 -0.83
CA GLY A 911 -28.61 20.40 -0.67
C GLY A 911 -28.87 18.92 -0.39
N SER A 912 -27.92 18.16 0.16
CA SER A 912 -28.18 16.81 0.69
C SER A 912 -28.65 16.84 2.15
N TYR A 913 -29.87 16.36 2.41
CA TYR A 913 -30.50 16.27 3.72
C TYR A 913 -30.28 14.89 4.39
N GLY A 914 -30.14 14.85 5.72
CA GLY A 914 -30.11 13.60 6.50
C GLY A 914 -30.37 13.80 8.00
N ASP A 915 -30.90 12.78 8.68
CA ASP A 915 -31.12 12.77 10.13
C ASP A 915 -29.83 12.37 10.88
N LEU A 916 -29.41 13.18 11.87
CA LEU A 916 -28.28 12.86 12.75
C LEU A 916 -28.75 12.27 14.10
N GLN A 917 -28.03 11.25 14.59
CA GLN A 917 -28.10 10.81 15.98
C GLN A 917 -26.71 10.64 16.56
N CYS A 918 -26.38 11.40 17.61
CA CYS A 918 -25.20 11.16 18.42
C CYS A 918 -25.34 9.82 19.16
N THR A 919 -24.33 8.95 19.01
CA THR A 919 -24.22 7.70 19.77
C THR A 919 -23.23 7.87 20.93
N PRO A 920 -23.25 7.00 21.96
CA PRO A 920 -22.36 7.10 23.12
C PRO A 920 -20.85 6.96 22.83
N TYR A 921 -20.47 6.69 21.57
CA TYR A 921 -19.11 6.31 21.17
C TYR A 921 -18.39 7.35 20.28
N CYS A 922 -18.97 8.55 20.08
CA CYS A 922 -18.26 9.64 19.43
C CYS A 922 -17.22 10.26 20.38
N TYR A 923 -15.95 9.94 20.17
CA TYR A 923 -14.81 10.74 20.62
C TYR A 923 -14.25 11.48 19.41
N ILE A 924 -14.10 12.81 19.53
CA ILE A 924 -13.34 13.60 18.56
C ILE A 924 -11.86 13.53 18.96
N ASP A 925 -11.24 12.39 18.67
CA ASP A 925 -9.90 12.36 18.10
C ASP A 925 -9.67 11.04 17.33
N SER A 926 -8.99 11.10 16.18
CA SER A 926 -8.49 9.96 15.39
C SER A 926 -9.46 8.86 14.89
N THR A 927 -10.30 9.18 13.88
CA THR A 927 -10.62 8.28 12.74
C THR A 927 -11.55 7.00 12.82
N PRO A 928 -12.40 6.67 13.82
CA PRO A 928 -13.13 5.40 13.83
C PRO A 928 -14.65 5.47 13.57
N CYS A 929 -15.23 6.64 13.26
CA CYS A 929 -16.68 6.78 13.01
C CYS A 929 -17.10 6.17 11.66
N ARG A 930 -17.50 4.89 11.67
CA ARG A 930 -18.15 4.23 10.53
C ARG A 930 -19.62 4.64 10.44
N TYR A 931 -19.96 5.44 9.43
CA TYR A 931 -21.34 5.68 9.02
C TYR A 931 -21.88 4.52 8.17
N PHE A 932 -23.14 4.17 8.39
CA PHE A 932 -23.95 3.34 7.48
C PHE A 932 -25.06 4.21 6.88
N THR A 933 -25.29 4.06 5.58
CA THR A 933 -26.48 4.57 4.86
C THR A 933 -27.59 3.53 4.86
#